data_AF-A0A2W4HVC3-F1
#
_entry.id   AF-A0A2W4HVC3-F1
#
_cell.length_a   1.000
_cell.length_b   1.000
_cell.length_c   1.000
_cell.angle_alpha   90.00
_cell.angle_beta   90.00
_cell.angle_gamma   90.00
#
_symmetry.space_group_name_H-M   'P 1'
#
loop_
_entity.id
_entity.type
_entity.pdbx_description
1 polymer ?
#
loop_
_entity_poly.entity_id
_entity_poly.type
_entity_poly.pdbx_seq_one_letter_code
_entity_poly.pdbx_strand_id
1 'polypeptide(L)'
;MKIPTRPAGVPDEAVWVEKDKEWQLGDSEKRGVIKKVHVPVGEWRYWREDGTLVCVASFDSEGRQHGTLERYHNDGTLASRGQWKHGSRHGHFVYFNSDNETEENFPASHPVWRYEFDSTANWSEENRHWFLKDGTECTSDGRPLDGAFDLDEFFEKADPSTFIENHAAEIRSRLNDQEDISTEEDPLALRELWGVHNKEIDNFVNRAVEGGSGFKPCTSSRVFEKNMWHKLIAHPWDNCSEEIGVAFMGAVKIGYFGDSDHVYATLFQHQKEEPKPNGIFLWSHDTHYVDEVLSLSINEFAYRVALAAAYEQERISVKTAKKAWKKLAGKCYVGWCASDGLDDAINFDGDAVDEQTDASIADDDDNDDDASENSEEMVRSDFECQLDPKHAITGPFWRAQWIVELLNEDSRRNWNDIKETFRPGWNKPLTDEIYSSLKESGNTRLTSTALYLLWRLFWFKQNDKLKECCDLYRNHKARIVRDLVEFLEELEGGRKEIGSAIKDIHAVREEFLKLDLLPERAEEREQEEEETTAAETERLEALSEEAGALAKQGLDVLIDNAWKNVTDSGAMEKYEAAARTLPGNELQWRCLDFVRNYEFRRDEIDAEEEANGVGIWLGQNGSKVLQPFIWGAIHSESFLRTANLLPAIGRTPGALDKRLEQCCLQQLKISEEYHFKHALAIKLLEQMKAQSAVIPLCKIIDEYFEELKDKQDFDARLATIPWVDCLTTAAEALGKLAEVDTKKSENEGIVRKTLHKLLVHSLKNYEEKTAVASLNSLVMWGETNLLPQISSMLGNDTPSQIAALYAVEALAPKLKSSDRRSFVTMYFRNPADDNNSVTLMYYRAAHALYAADPKLGKPEPIEKALAEARQLYTYGGDLWNQFRIIDCETVGKFPQLDINSIKHHLKSSNIDVREAAEAAFVNRGIPFEKCTSIEWPIVWKTLADKGVDIYQKPSEPFASNQALDDVSIKVASLMLSDSAINFGPPAAWLWQHRTENVADVLAQVVEKKLKTLPAIESGEYLPSEYTWLMRALAKHASLPPCTALISKCFSHPNQDIGGGLLNDFDYMPMMFASELLKLAEERDGWQRYKIAKWMHEYKDTPEIAEAMKKAGVTAKKLKSWSN
;
A
#
# COMPACT_ATOMS: atom_id res chain seq x y z
N MET A 1 17.90 44.99 -16.73
CA MET A 1 16.57 45.09 -17.39
C MET A 1 15.96 46.43 -17.05
N LYS A 2 15.08 46.98 -17.91
CA LYS A 2 14.62 48.37 -17.87
C LYS A 2 13.14 48.35 -17.50
N ILE A 3 12.76 48.98 -16.38
CA ILE A 3 11.36 49.09 -15.94
C ILE A 3 10.55 49.75 -17.08
N PRO A 4 9.41 49.19 -17.49
CA PRO A 4 8.58 49.76 -18.55
C PRO A 4 8.09 51.18 -18.18
N THR A 5 7.82 51.98 -19.20
CA THR A 5 7.29 53.34 -18.97
C THR A 5 5.85 53.20 -18.49
N ARG A 6 5.52 53.74 -17.30
CA ARG A 6 4.18 53.64 -16.71
C ARG A 6 3.11 54.16 -17.68
N PRO A 7 2.13 53.34 -18.07
CA PRO A 7 1.02 53.74 -18.93
C PRO A 7 0.06 54.72 -18.24
N ALA A 8 -0.67 55.53 -19.03
CA ALA A 8 -1.58 56.55 -18.50
C ALA A 8 -2.80 55.99 -17.72
N GLY A 9 -3.15 54.71 -17.92
CA GLY A 9 -4.26 54.05 -17.22
C GLY A 9 -3.88 53.44 -15.86
N VAL A 10 -2.59 53.42 -15.52
CA VAL A 10 -2.08 52.85 -14.27
C VAL A 10 -1.92 53.97 -13.24
N PRO A 11 -2.50 53.83 -12.03
CA PRO A 11 -2.35 54.83 -10.97
C PRO A 11 -0.89 55.15 -10.62
N ASP A 12 -0.64 56.37 -10.17
CA ASP A 12 0.72 56.83 -9.85
C ASP A 12 1.35 56.05 -8.68
N GLU A 13 0.49 55.49 -7.83
CA GLU A 13 0.84 54.68 -6.65
C GLU A 13 1.17 53.22 -7.00
N ALA A 14 0.81 52.73 -8.19
CA ALA A 14 1.04 51.34 -8.57
C ALA A 14 2.54 51.07 -8.83
N VAL A 15 2.98 49.88 -8.43
CA VAL A 15 4.39 49.45 -8.46
C VAL A 15 4.58 48.34 -9.48
N TRP A 16 5.57 48.47 -10.36
CA TRP A 16 5.95 47.42 -11.31
C TRP A 16 6.64 46.25 -10.59
N VAL A 17 6.12 45.04 -10.79
CA VAL A 17 6.67 43.78 -10.27
C VAL A 17 7.21 42.96 -11.44
N GLU A 18 8.53 43.01 -11.61
CA GLU A 18 9.23 42.39 -12.75
C GLU A 18 8.97 40.88 -12.88
N LYS A 19 8.84 40.18 -11.76
CA LYS A 19 8.59 38.73 -11.73
C LYS A 19 7.27 38.38 -12.43
N ASP A 20 6.25 39.19 -12.19
CA ASP A 20 4.89 38.94 -12.66
C ASP A 20 4.61 39.74 -13.95
N LYS A 21 5.51 40.68 -14.32
CA LYS A 21 5.36 41.62 -15.44
C LYS A 21 4.07 42.43 -15.36
N GLU A 22 3.72 42.85 -14.15
CA GLU A 22 2.49 43.58 -13.85
C GLU A 22 2.76 44.79 -12.96
N TRP A 23 1.94 45.83 -13.10
CA TRP A 23 1.78 46.86 -12.10
C TRP A 23 0.81 46.39 -11.03
N GLN A 24 1.12 46.63 -9.75
CA GLN A 24 0.30 46.18 -8.62
C GLN A 24 0.01 47.35 -7.69
N LEU A 25 -1.23 47.43 -7.20
CA LEU A 25 -1.68 48.41 -6.22
C LEU A 25 -2.61 47.73 -5.21
N GLY A 26 -2.29 47.85 -3.93
CA GLY A 26 -3.14 47.41 -2.85
C GLY A 26 -2.47 47.69 -1.51
N ASP A 27 -3.28 47.65 -0.46
CA ASP A 27 -2.76 47.79 0.89
C ASP A 27 -2.10 46.48 1.31
N SER A 28 -0.93 46.59 1.95
CA SER A 28 -0.26 45.44 2.54
C SER A 28 -0.03 45.68 4.01
N GLU A 29 -0.38 44.70 4.81
CA GLU A 29 0.06 44.64 6.19
C GLU A 29 1.43 43.98 6.26
N LYS A 30 2.28 44.52 7.12
CA LYS A 30 3.52 43.85 7.45
C LYS A 30 3.21 42.80 8.50
N ARG A 31 3.04 41.55 8.06
CA ARG A 31 2.85 40.40 8.95
C ARG A 31 4.07 39.49 8.91
N GLY A 32 4.18 38.63 9.91
CA GLY A 32 5.38 37.84 10.16
C GLY A 32 6.31 38.52 11.18
N VAL A 33 6.84 37.72 12.10
CA VAL A 33 7.68 38.20 13.19
C VAL A 33 9.14 38.37 12.73
N ILE A 34 9.59 37.69 11.66
CA ILE A 34 11.00 37.71 11.24
C ILE A 34 11.26 38.21 9.82
N LYS A 35 10.53 37.78 8.79
CA LYS A 35 10.41 38.59 7.56
C LYS A 35 9.09 39.31 7.63
N LYS A 36 9.13 40.65 7.64
CA LYS A 36 7.94 41.47 7.39
C LYS A 36 7.56 41.21 5.94
N VAL A 37 6.79 40.15 5.72
CA VAL A 37 6.19 39.89 4.43
C VAL A 37 5.08 40.92 4.31
N HIS A 38 5.09 41.62 3.18
CA HIS A 38 3.95 42.43 2.81
C HIS A 38 2.86 41.45 2.42
N VAL A 39 1.96 41.22 3.36
CA VAL A 39 0.80 40.37 3.17
C VAL A 39 -0.31 41.26 2.61
N PRO A 40 -0.86 40.94 1.43
CA PRO A 40 -1.92 41.73 0.84
C PRO A 40 -3.14 41.71 1.79
N VAL A 41 -3.74 42.87 2.03
CA VAL A 41 -5.00 42.98 2.77
C VAL A 41 -5.96 43.88 2.01
N GLY A 42 -7.25 43.58 2.11
CA GLY A 42 -8.27 44.34 1.39
C GLY A 42 -8.15 44.18 -0.12
N GLU A 43 -8.57 45.21 -0.86
CA GLU A 43 -8.63 45.18 -2.31
C GLU A 43 -7.24 45.41 -2.95
N TRP A 44 -6.93 44.58 -3.93
CA TRP A 44 -5.73 44.64 -4.75
C TRP A 44 -6.10 44.71 -6.23
N ARG A 45 -5.35 45.49 -6.98
CA ARG A 45 -5.51 45.68 -8.42
C ARG A 45 -4.19 45.43 -9.14
N TYR A 46 -4.28 44.74 -10.26
CA TYR A 46 -3.15 44.32 -11.08
C TYR A 46 -3.37 44.81 -12.51
N TRP A 47 -2.34 45.37 -13.16
CA TRP A 47 -2.37 45.82 -14.55
C TRP A 47 -1.20 45.24 -15.35
N ARG A 48 -1.42 44.98 -16.64
CA ARG A 48 -0.39 44.52 -17.58
C ARG A 48 0.63 45.62 -17.89
N GLU A 49 1.70 45.28 -18.59
CA GLU A 49 2.73 46.22 -19.05
C GLU A 49 2.15 47.42 -19.83
N ASP A 50 1.09 47.20 -20.61
CA ASP A 50 0.40 48.22 -21.41
C ASP A 50 -0.62 49.06 -20.63
N GLY A 51 -0.91 48.69 -19.39
CA GLY A 51 -1.79 49.40 -18.46
C GLY A 51 -3.24 48.94 -18.47
N THR A 52 -3.56 47.86 -19.20
CA THR A 52 -4.87 47.20 -19.11
C THR A 52 -5.02 46.46 -17.78
N LEU A 53 -6.22 46.48 -17.19
CA LEU A 53 -6.49 45.82 -15.90
C LEU A 53 -6.46 44.29 -16.10
N VAL A 54 -5.75 43.57 -15.23
CA VAL A 54 -5.69 42.11 -15.19
C VAL A 54 -6.69 41.58 -14.19
N CYS A 55 -6.64 42.10 -12.96
CA CYS A 55 -7.31 41.48 -11.83
C CYS A 55 -7.66 42.50 -10.74
N VAL A 56 -8.81 42.28 -10.10
CA VAL A 56 -9.19 42.86 -8.81
C VAL A 56 -9.40 41.71 -7.84
N ALA A 57 -8.62 41.64 -6.77
CA ALA A 57 -8.69 40.58 -5.78
C ALA A 57 -8.87 41.16 -4.37
N SER A 58 -9.63 40.48 -3.53
CA SER A 58 -9.78 40.87 -2.12
C SER A 58 -9.09 39.85 -1.21
N PHE A 59 -8.43 40.34 -0.18
CA PHE A 59 -7.70 39.51 0.78
C PHE A 59 -8.19 39.79 2.21
N ASP A 60 -8.35 38.73 3.00
CA ASP A 60 -8.64 38.84 4.42
C ASP A 60 -7.44 39.40 5.18
N SER A 61 -7.63 39.59 6.48
CA SER A 61 -6.55 40.10 7.33
C SER A 61 -5.33 39.17 7.27
N GLU A 62 -5.51 37.85 7.16
CA GLU A 62 -4.44 36.86 7.14
C GLU A 62 -3.70 36.76 5.79
N GLY A 63 -4.13 37.51 4.78
CA GLY A 63 -3.55 37.48 3.44
C GLY A 63 -4.08 36.37 2.55
N ARG A 64 -5.12 35.69 3.00
CA ARG A 64 -5.80 34.68 2.21
C ARG A 64 -6.85 35.36 1.37
N GLN A 65 -7.08 34.88 0.16
CA GLN A 65 -8.08 35.45 -0.71
C GLN A 65 -9.46 35.34 -0.06
N HIS A 66 -10.19 36.44 0.03
CA HIS A 66 -11.47 36.51 0.71
C HIS A 66 -12.35 37.60 0.09
N GLY A 67 -13.58 37.24 -0.27
CA GLY A 67 -14.48 38.06 -1.05
C GLY A 67 -14.35 37.80 -2.55
N THR A 68 -14.68 38.81 -3.35
CA THR A 68 -14.78 38.65 -4.80
C THR A 68 -13.41 38.80 -5.46
N LEU A 69 -13.09 37.85 -6.33
CA LEU A 69 -12.02 37.93 -7.32
C LEU A 69 -12.64 38.22 -8.69
N GLU A 70 -12.11 39.20 -9.39
CA GLU A 70 -12.43 39.48 -10.79
C GLU A 70 -11.15 39.49 -11.62
N ARG A 71 -11.19 38.87 -12.79
CA ARG A 71 -10.12 38.94 -13.80
C ARG A 71 -10.68 39.46 -15.10
N TYR A 72 -9.84 40.10 -15.89
CA TYR A 72 -10.23 40.84 -17.08
C TYR A 72 -9.36 40.45 -18.26
N HIS A 73 -9.97 40.36 -19.45
CA HIS A 73 -9.28 40.17 -20.71
C HIS A 73 -8.44 41.40 -21.09
N ASN A 74 -7.58 41.26 -22.09
CA ASN A 74 -6.71 42.34 -22.58
C ASN A 74 -7.51 43.55 -23.11
N ASP A 75 -8.75 43.34 -23.58
CA ASP A 75 -9.65 44.40 -24.04
C ASP A 75 -10.44 45.09 -22.92
N GLY A 76 -10.27 44.65 -21.67
CA GLY A 76 -10.94 45.17 -20.48
C GLY A 76 -12.31 44.58 -20.19
N THR A 77 -12.78 43.60 -20.98
CA THR A 77 -13.99 42.82 -20.65
C THR A 77 -13.70 41.82 -19.52
N LEU A 78 -14.73 41.41 -18.78
CA LEU A 78 -14.58 40.49 -17.64
C LEU A 78 -14.26 39.08 -18.16
N ALA A 79 -13.17 38.49 -17.67
CA ALA A 79 -12.74 37.13 -18.01
C ALA A 79 -13.20 36.10 -16.98
N SER A 80 -13.17 36.44 -15.70
CA SER A 80 -13.76 35.60 -14.66
C SER A 80 -14.15 36.39 -13.42
N ARG A 81 -15.10 35.86 -12.66
CA ARG A 81 -15.50 36.32 -11.35
C ARG A 81 -15.75 35.13 -10.44
N GLY A 82 -15.29 35.18 -9.20
CA GLY A 82 -15.55 34.13 -8.22
C GLY A 82 -15.50 34.63 -6.79
N GLN A 83 -16.14 33.90 -5.89
CA GLN A 83 -16.14 34.20 -4.46
C GLN A 83 -15.14 33.30 -3.73
N TRP A 84 -14.42 33.88 -2.78
CA TRP A 84 -13.40 33.20 -1.99
C TRP A 84 -13.67 33.41 -0.51
N LYS A 85 -13.45 32.36 0.29
CA LYS A 85 -13.55 32.42 1.75
C LYS A 85 -12.25 31.82 2.32
N HIS A 86 -11.41 32.67 2.92
CA HIS A 86 -10.19 32.27 3.63
C HIS A 86 -9.21 31.42 2.80
N GLY A 87 -9.05 31.75 1.52
CA GLY A 87 -8.13 31.06 0.62
C GLY A 87 -8.73 29.85 -0.10
N SER A 88 -9.99 29.52 0.17
CA SER A 88 -10.74 28.50 -0.55
C SER A 88 -11.77 29.13 -1.50
N ARG A 89 -11.97 28.52 -2.66
CA ARG A 89 -13.11 28.80 -3.54
C ARG A 89 -14.40 28.55 -2.74
N HIS A 90 -15.33 29.49 -2.77
CA HIS A 90 -16.58 29.37 -2.02
C HIS A 90 -17.66 30.25 -2.63
N GLY A 91 -18.75 29.67 -3.11
CA GLY A 91 -19.86 30.34 -3.78
C GLY A 91 -19.79 30.24 -5.30
N HIS A 92 -20.40 31.21 -5.98
CA HIS A 92 -20.61 31.17 -7.43
C HIS A 92 -19.41 31.69 -8.23
N PHE A 93 -18.97 30.91 -9.21
CA PHE A 93 -17.90 31.23 -10.15
C PHE A 93 -18.47 31.37 -11.57
N VAL A 94 -17.94 32.34 -12.30
CA VAL A 94 -18.30 32.62 -13.69
C VAL A 94 -17.02 32.89 -14.48
N TYR A 95 -16.87 32.26 -15.63
CA TYR A 95 -15.81 32.49 -16.60
C TYR A 95 -16.44 32.92 -17.92
N PHE A 96 -15.78 33.83 -18.62
CA PHE A 96 -16.19 34.32 -19.93
C PHE A 96 -15.06 34.10 -20.94
N ASN A 97 -15.45 33.85 -22.18
CA ASN A 97 -14.56 33.77 -23.32
C ASN A 97 -14.44 35.14 -24.01
N SER A 98 -13.46 35.28 -24.91
CA SER A 98 -13.17 36.53 -25.62
C SER A 98 -13.07 36.31 -27.13
N ASP A 99 -13.56 37.27 -27.91
CA ASP A 99 -13.34 37.30 -29.38
C ASP A 99 -11.91 37.75 -29.73
N ASN A 100 -11.24 38.40 -28.78
CA ASN A 100 -9.91 38.95 -28.93
C ASN A 100 -8.86 38.01 -28.31
N GLU A 101 -7.64 38.04 -28.83
CA GLU A 101 -6.49 37.35 -28.24
C GLU A 101 -6.32 37.77 -26.78
N THR A 102 -6.31 36.79 -25.88
CA THR A 102 -6.29 36.98 -24.44
C THR A 102 -5.27 36.03 -23.81
N GLU A 103 -4.62 36.48 -22.75
CA GLU A 103 -3.72 35.65 -21.93
C GLU A 103 -4.48 34.88 -20.84
N GLU A 104 -5.75 35.23 -20.61
CA GLU A 104 -6.62 34.54 -19.65
C GLU A 104 -7.06 33.17 -20.18
N ASN A 105 -6.94 32.14 -19.34
CA ASN A 105 -7.37 30.78 -19.67
C ASN A 105 -8.90 30.65 -19.58
N PHE A 106 -9.49 29.97 -20.56
CA PHE A 106 -10.90 29.58 -20.52
C PHE A 106 -11.01 28.05 -20.44
N PRO A 107 -11.84 27.48 -19.55
CA PRO A 107 -11.88 26.03 -19.28
C PRO A 107 -12.48 25.15 -20.39
N ALA A 108 -12.80 25.69 -21.57
CA ALA A 108 -13.31 24.93 -22.71
C ALA A 108 -12.64 25.32 -24.04
N SER A 109 -12.59 24.39 -24.98
CA SER A 109 -12.00 24.56 -26.33
C SER A 109 -13.04 24.73 -27.45
N HIS A 110 -14.32 24.74 -27.08
CA HIS A 110 -15.51 24.68 -27.93
C HIS A 110 -16.20 26.05 -28.06
N PRO A 111 -17.29 26.23 -28.86
CA PRO A 111 -18.01 27.50 -29.01
C PRO A 111 -18.79 27.96 -27.75
N VAL A 112 -18.33 27.57 -26.57
CA VAL A 112 -18.81 28.03 -25.27
C VAL A 112 -18.26 29.44 -25.01
N TRP A 113 -19.15 30.32 -24.56
CA TRP A 113 -18.82 31.70 -24.23
C TRP A 113 -18.76 31.96 -22.72
N ARG A 114 -19.54 31.23 -21.93
CA ARG A 114 -19.61 31.43 -20.48
C ARG A 114 -19.74 30.09 -19.77
N TYR A 115 -19.00 29.93 -18.68
CA TYR A 115 -19.04 28.77 -17.80
C TYR A 115 -19.31 29.24 -16.37
N GLU A 116 -20.27 28.61 -15.70
CA GLU A 116 -20.66 28.94 -14.33
C GLU A 116 -20.72 27.68 -13.47
N PHE A 117 -20.33 27.76 -12.21
CA PHE A 117 -20.46 26.68 -11.24
C PHE A 117 -20.48 27.23 -9.82
N ASP A 118 -20.99 26.43 -8.89
CA ASP A 118 -20.93 26.68 -7.46
C ASP A 118 -19.81 25.84 -6.84
N SER A 119 -19.14 26.40 -5.84
CA SER A 119 -18.03 25.75 -5.16
C SER A 119 -18.25 25.84 -3.66
N THR A 120 -18.17 24.69 -2.99
CA THR A 120 -18.26 24.54 -1.54
C THR A 120 -16.86 24.52 -0.91
N ALA A 121 -15.87 23.99 -1.64
CA ALA A 121 -14.48 23.84 -1.23
C ALA A 121 -13.52 23.97 -2.44
N ASN A 122 -12.21 24.00 -2.16
CA ASN A 122 -11.22 23.98 -3.25
C ASN A 122 -11.35 22.67 -4.04
N TRP A 123 -11.39 22.80 -5.37
CA TRP A 123 -11.51 21.66 -6.30
C TRP A 123 -12.91 21.05 -6.39
N SER A 124 -13.93 21.60 -5.70
CA SER A 124 -15.34 21.26 -5.96
C SER A 124 -15.96 22.21 -6.98
N GLU A 125 -16.66 21.62 -7.96
CA GLU A 125 -17.43 22.31 -9.00
C GLU A 125 -18.81 21.65 -9.13
N GLU A 126 -19.78 22.22 -8.43
CA GLU A 126 -21.18 21.80 -8.40
C GLU A 126 -22.02 22.71 -9.31
N ASN A 127 -23.21 22.29 -9.73
CA ASN A 127 -24.13 23.09 -10.57
C ASN A 127 -23.43 23.72 -11.79
N ARG A 128 -22.68 22.91 -12.55
CA ARG A 128 -21.97 23.36 -13.75
C ARG A 128 -22.95 23.72 -14.87
N HIS A 129 -22.86 24.96 -15.36
CA HIS A 129 -23.67 25.48 -16.47
C HIS A 129 -22.77 26.11 -17.54
N TRP A 130 -23.05 25.80 -18.80
CA TRP A 130 -22.33 26.36 -19.94
C TRP A 130 -23.29 27.16 -20.81
N PHE A 131 -22.80 28.24 -21.41
CA PHE A 131 -23.63 29.10 -22.25
C PHE A 131 -22.91 29.53 -23.51
N LEU A 132 -23.68 29.64 -24.60
CA LEU A 132 -23.29 30.31 -25.82
C LEU A 132 -23.29 31.83 -25.64
N LYS A 133 -22.73 32.52 -26.63
CA LYS A 133 -22.56 33.98 -26.61
C LYS A 133 -23.87 34.77 -26.55
N ASP A 134 -24.96 34.20 -27.05
CA ASP A 134 -26.29 34.79 -26.99
C ASP A 134 -27.03 34.53 -25.65
N GLY A 135 -26.38 33.81 -24.72
CA GLY A 135 -26.94 33.43 -23.43
C GLY A 135 -27.71 32.12 -23.45
N THR A 136 -27.78 31.42 -24.59
CA THR A 136 -28.39 30.08 -24.67
C THR A 136 -27.55 29.09 -23.87
N GLU A 137 -28.17 28.37 -22.95
CA GLU A 137 -27.51 27.29 -22.20
C GLU A 137 -27.14 26.14 -23.14
N CYS A 138 -25.96 25.58 -22.95
CA CYS A 138 -25.38 24.54 -23.80
C CYS A 138 -24.64 23.47 -23.00
N THR A 139 -24.22 22.42 -23.69
CA THR A 139 -23.25 21.42 -23.23
C THR A 139 -21.84 22.02 -23.12
N SER A 140 -20.91 21.31 -22.46
CA SER A 140 -19.51 21.71 -22.35
C SER A 140 -18.79 21.82 -23.70
N ASP A 141 -19.30 21.15 -24.74
CA ASP A 141 -18.84 21.26 -26.13
C ASP A 141 -19.66 22.26 -27.00
N GLY A 142 -20.59 23.01 -26.39
CA GLY A 142 -21.27 24.14 -27.01
C GLY A 142 -22.48 23.80 -27.88
N ARG A 143 -23.15 22.66 -27.65
CA ARG A 143 -24.46 22.35 -28.27
C ARG A 143 -25.60 22.90 -27.39
N PRO A 144 -26.58 23.64 -27.95
CA PRO A 144 -27.73 24.11 -27.18
C PRO A 144 -28.43 22.97 -26.45
N LEU A 145 -28.78 23.16 -25.16
CA LEU A 145 -29.46 22.12 -24.38
C LEU A 145 -30.80 21.71 -25.01
N ASP A 146 -31.50 22.65 -25.66
CA ASP A 146 -32.66 22.40 -26.53
C ASP A 146 -32.21 21.69 -27.81
N GLY A 147 -32.02 20.37 -27.71
CA GLY A 147 -31.56 19.49 -28.78
C GLY A 147 -30.32 18.68 -28.45
N ALA A 148 -29.60 18.98 -27.35
CA ALA A 148 -28.44 18.20 -26.93
C ALA A 148 -28.82 16.82 -26.38
N PHE A 149 -29.94 16.73 -25.64
CA PHE A 149 -30.39 15.51 -24.94
C PHE A 149 -31.27 14.60 -25.81
N ASP A 150 -30.87 14.36 -27.05
CA ASP A 150 -31.66 13.59 -28.03
C ASP A 150 -31.74 12.07 -27.72
N LEU A 151 -30.98 11.58 -26.75
CA LEU A 151 -31.02 10.19 -26.28
C LEU A 151 -31.87 9.97 -25.03
N ASP A 152 -32.52 11.00 -24.49
CA ASP A 152 -33.35 10.87 -23.28
C ASP A 152 -34.49 9.86 -23.46
N GLU A 153 -35.30 10.04 -24.50
CA GLU A 153 -36.42 9.14 -24.78
C GLU A 153 -35.95 7.69 -25.05
N PHE A 154 -34.74 7.52 -25.59
CA PHE A 154 -34.14 6.22 -25.84
C PHE A 154 -33.84 5.49 -24.53
N PHE A 155 -33.05 6.10 -23.62
CA PHE A 155 -32.68 5.45 -22.36
C PHE A 155 -33.83 5.31 -21.37
N GLU A 156 -34.85 6.17 -21.44
CA GLU A 156 -36.09 6.00 -20.68
C GLU A 156 -36.82 4.70 -21.06
N LYS A 157 -36.83 4.32 -22.35
CA LYS A 157 -37.52 3.12 -22.85
C LYS A 157 -36.65 1.86 -22.87
N ALA A 158 -35.34 2.00 -23.07
CA ALA A 158 -34.45 0.87 -23.20
C ALA A 158 -34.44 -0.02 -21.95
N ASP A 159 -34.47 -1.34 -22.16
CA ASP A 159 -34.40 -2.37 -21.11
C ASP A 159 -33.01 -3.00 -21.06
N PRO A 160 -32.26 -2.90 -19.95
CA PRO A 160 -30.94 -3.50 -19.81
C PRO A 160 -30.90 -5.01 -20.04
N SER A 161 -31.99 -5.73 -19.79
CA SER A 161 -32.01 -7.20 -19.89
C SER A 161 -32.03 -7.73 -21.33
N THR A 162 -32.43 -6.90 -22.30
CA THR A 162 -32.57 -7.27 -23.72
C THR A 162 -31.86 -6.28 -24.66
N PHE A 163 -30.93 -5.49 -24.11
CA PHE A 163 -30.36 -4.31 -24.78
C PHE A 163 -29.65 -4.61 -26.10
N ILE A 164 -28.87 -5.69 -26.18
CA ILE A 164 -28.08 -6.01 -27.38
C ILE A 164 -28.99 -6.31 -28.58
N GLU A 165 -30.08 -7.02 -28.33
CA GLU A 165 -31.00 -7.46 -29.38
C GLU A 165 -31.85 -6.29 -29.90
N ASN A 166 -32.33 -5.44 -28.99
CA ASN A 166 -33.36 -4.45 -29.29
C ASN A 166 -32.81 -3.03 -29.52
N HIS A 167 -31.63 -2.70 -28.98
CA HIS A 167 -31.22 -1.31 -28.81
C HIS A 167 -29.76 -1.02 -29.18
N ALA A 168 -28.84 -2.00 -29.10
CA ALA A 168 -27.41 -1.76 -29.31
C ALA A 168 -27.05 -1.26 -30.73
N ALA A 169 -27.74 -1.71 -31.78
CA ALA A 169 -27.46 -1.24 -33.14
C ALA A 169 -27.87 0.23 -33.34
N GLU A 170 -29.02 0.61 -32.80
CA GLU A 170 -29.54 1.97 -32.89
C GLU A 170 -28.64 2.96 -32.12
N ILE A 171 -28.28 2.64 -30.88
CA ILE A 171 -27.46 3.54 -30.05
C ILE A 171 -26.05 3.71 -30.61
N ARG A 172 -25.45 2.65 -31.15
CA ARG A 172 -24.12 2.71 -31.76
C ARG A 172 -24.12 3.63 -32.99
N SER A 173 -25.16 3.55 -33.83
CA SER A 173 -25.31 4.46 -34.97
C SER A 173 -25.45 5.93 -34.54
N ARG A 174 -26.09 6.20 -33.39
CA ARG A 174 -26.29 7.56 -32.88
C ARG A 174 -25.08 8.16 -32.15
N LEU A 175 -24.22 7.33 -31.55
CA LEU A 175 -23.07 7.78 -30.75
C LEU A 175 -21.74 7.80 -31.53
N ASN A 176 -21.57 6.95 -32.56
CA ASN A 176 -20.28 6.82 -33.26
C ASN A 176 -20.28 7.37 -34.69
N ASP A 177 -21.38 7.97 -35.17
CA ASP A 177 -21.53 8.52 -36.54
C ASP A 177 -21.13 7.53 -37.67
N GLN A 178 -21.30 6.23 -37.46
CA GLN A 178 -20.98 5.19 -38.46
C GLN A 178 -22.24 4.72 -39.20
N GLU A 179 -22.20 4.76 -40.55
CA GLU A 179 -23.18 4.08 -41.41
C GLU A 179 -22.85 2.58 -41.48
N ASP A 180 -23.82 1.77 -41.02
CA ASP A 180 -23.98 0.33 -41.28
C ASP A 180 -22.74 -0.54 -41.01
N ILE A 181 -22.63 -1.09 -39.80
CA ILE A 181 -21.59 -2.04 -39.44
C ILE A 181 -21.94 -3.40 -40.05
N SER A 182 -21.06 -3.91 -40.91
CA SER A 182 -21.18 -5.29 -41.38
C SER A 182 -21.14 -6.25 -40.20
N THR A 183 -22.23 -6.95 -39.94
CA THR A 183 -22.25 -8.00 -38.92
C THR A 183 -21.44 -9.20 -39.41
N GLU A 184 -20.32 -9.48 -38.75
CA GLU A 184 -19.56 -10.69 -39.00
C GLU A 184 -20.13 -11.84 -38.15
N GLU A 185 -20.33 -13.00 -38.77
CA GLU A 185 -20.70 -14.22 -38.04
C GLU A 185 -19.44 -14.78 -37.37
N ASP A 186 -19.49 -15.01 -36.06
CA ASP A 186 -18.36 -15.49 -35.25
C ASP A 186 -17.09 -14.59 -35.34
N PRO A 187 -17.19 -13.28 -35.00
CA PRO A 187 -16.11 -12.30 -35.17
C PRO A 187 -14.88 -12.62 -34.32
N LEU A 188 -15.01 -13.43 -33.27
CA LEU A 188 -13.90 -13.89 -32.42
C LEU A 188 -13.42 -15.32 -32.77
N ALA A 189 -13.95 -15.94 -33.83
CA ALA A 189 -13.66 -17.31 -34.26
C ALA A 189 -13.84 -18.36 -33.15
N LEU A 190 -14.85 -18.20 -32.30
CA LEU A 190 -15.20 -19.10 -31.21
C LEU A 190 -15.48 -20.53 -31.71
N ARG A 191 -16.02 -20.70 -32.92
CA ARG A 191 -16.27 -22.03 -33.49
C ARG A 191 -14.98 -22.77 -33.76
N GLU A 192 -13.97 -22.08 -34.29
CA GLU A 192 -12.67 -22.67 -34.53
C GLU A 192 -11.91 -22.88 -33.22
N LEU A 193 -11.73 -21.80 -32.45
CA LEU A 193 -10.86 -21.77 -31.27
C LEU A 193 -11.43 -22.62 -30.14
N TRP A 194 -12.71 -22.42 -29.82
CA TRP A 194 -13.37 -22.98 -28.64
C TRP A 194 -14.36 -24.11 -28.96
N GLY A 195 -14.67 -24.33 -30.25
CA GLY A 195 -15.62 -25.36 -30.69
C GLY A 195 -17.06 -25.04 -30.29
N VAL A 196 -17.37 -23.76 -30.07
CA VAL A 196 -18.68 -23.28 -29.65
C VAL A 196 -19.07 -22.04 -30.47
N HIS A 197 -20.36 -21.77 -30.55
CA HIS A 197 -20.87 -20.55 -31.17
C HIS A 197 -21.73 -19.82 -30.15
N ASN A 198 -21.44 -18.54 -29.92
CA ASN A 198 -22.14 -17.74 -28.92
C ASN A 198 -22.66 -16.44 -29.54
N LYS A 199 -23.92 -16.48 -29.97
CA LYS A 199 -24.57 -15.33 -30.63
C LYS A 199 -24.66 -14.08 -29.76
N GLU A 200 -24.70 -14.21 -28.44
CA GLU A 200 -24.76 -13.05 -27.55
C GLU A 200 -23.41 -12.30 -27.55
N ILE A 201 -22.30 -13.03 -27.56
CA ILE A 201 -20.95 -12.47 -27.70
C ILE A 201 -20.76 -11.89 -29.11
N ASP A 202 -21.17 -12.61 -30.15
CA ASP A 202 -21.10 -12.11 -31.54
C ASP A 202 -21.87 -10.79 -31.69
N ASN A 203 -23.09 -10.74 -31.15
CA ASN A 203 -23.90 -9.53 -31.19
C ASN A 203 -23.29 -8.40 -30.36
N PHE A 204 -22.69 -8.71 -29.20
CA PHE A 204 -21.97 -7.70 -28.41
C PHE A 204 -20.79 -7.14 -29.19
N VAL A 205 -19.88 -7.97 -29.68
CA VAL A 205 -18.70 -7.54 -30.45
C VAL A 205 -19.10 -6.70 -31.67
N ASN A 206 -20.12 -7.15 -32.41
CA ASN A 206 -20.60 -6.44 -33.60
C ASN A 206 -21.36 -5.15 -33.29
N ARG A 207 -21.87 -4.93 -32.07
CA ARG A 207 -22.81 -3.83 -31.76
C ARG A 207 -22.47 -3.01 -30.52
N ALA A 208 -21.44 -3.40 -29.77
CA ALA A 208 -21.00 -2.68 -28.59
C ALA A 208 -20.55 -1.28 -28.97
N VAL A 209 -20.90 -0.33 -28.12
CA VAL A 209 -20.50 1.07 -28.22
C VAL A 209 -19.09 1.19 -27.66
N GLU A 210 -18.24 1.96 -28.35
CA GLU A 210 -16.99 2.45 -27.75
C GLU A 210 -17.36 3.53 -26.73
N GLY A 211 -17.02 3.29 -25.46
CA GLY A 211 -17.44 4.15 -24.35
C GLY A 211 -16.37 5.15 -23.96
N GLY A 212 -16.79 6.32 -23.48
CA GLY A 212 -15.88 7.40 -23.11
C GLY A 212 -15.07 7.16 -21.82
N SER A 213 -15.52 6.27 -20.92
CA SER A 213 -14.70 5.75 -19.80
C SER A 213 -13.53 4.84 -20.25
N GLY A 214 -13.18 4.90 -21.54
CA GLY A 214 -12.07 4.16 -22.14
C GLY A 214 -12.39 2.74 -22.59
N PHE A 215 -13.65 2.28 -22.54
CA PHE A 215 -14.00 0.93 -23.00
C PHE A 215 -13.88 0.79 -24.52
N LYS A 216 -13.02 -0.14 -24.96
CA LYS A 216 -12.84 -0.49 -26.37
C LYS A 216 -13.23 -1.96 -26.60
N PRO A 217 -14.26 -2.24 -27.41
CA PRO A 217 -14.64 -3.61 -27.73
C PRO A 217 -13.58 -4.25 -28.63
N CYS A 218 -13.39 -5.56 -28.50
CA CYS A 218 -12.61 -6.32 -29.46
C CYS A 218 -13.33 -6.33 -30.81
N THR A 219 -12.65 -5.98 -31.91
CA THR A 219 -13.28 -5.86 -33.24
C THR A 219 -12.93 -6.99 -34.21
N SER A 220 -12.02 -7.90 -33.85
CA SER A 220 -11.60 -8.99 -34.73
C SER A 220 -11.00 -10.17 -33.95
N SER A 221 -11.13 -11.37 -34.49
CA SER A 221 -10.47 -12.57 -33.98
C SER A 221 -8.95 -12.54 -34.22
N ARG A 222 -8.21 -13.31 -33.42
CA ARG A 222 -6.78 -13.53 -33.63
C ARG A 222 -6.54 -14.64 -34.65
N VAL A 223 -5.50 -14.45 -35.46
CA VAL A 223 -4.97 -15.49 -36.33
C VAL A 223 -3.74 -16.13 -35.67
N PHE A 224 -3.85 -17.42 -35.36
CA PHE A 224 -2.71 -18.22 -34.92
C PHE A 224 -2.13 -18.99 -36.12
N GLU A 225 -0.95 -18.59 -36.61
CA GLU A 225 -0.31 -19.26 -37.76
C GLU A 225 0.28 -20.65 -37.43
N LYS A 226 0.55 -20.91 -36.15
CA LYS A 226 1.14 -22.16 -35.63
C LYS A 226 0.35 -22.62 -34.40
N ASN A 227 0.80 -23.71 -33.75
CA ASN A 227 0.25 -24.18 -32.49
C ASN A 227 0.17 -23.05 -31.45
N MET A 228 -1.04 -22.80 -30.93
CA MET A 228 -1.29 -21.63 -30.09
C MET A 228 -0.62 -21.69 -28.71
N TRP A 229 -0.39 -22.88 -28.16
CA TRP A 229 0.20 -23.04 -26.82
C TRP A 229 1.64 -22.54 -26.73
N HIS A 230 2.38 -22.54 -27.85
CA HIS A 230 3.69 -21.88 -27.90
C HIS A 230 3.61 -20.39 -27.61
N LYS A 231 2.62 -19.70 -28.19
CA LYS A 231 2.46 -18.26 -27.99
C LYS A 231 1.93 -17.96 -26.60
N LEU A 232 0.90 -18.71 -26.16
CA LEU A 232 0.26 -18.54 -24.85
C LEU A 232 1.28 -18.57 -23.70
N ILE A 233 2.24 -19.50 -23.74
CA ILE A 233 3.26 -19.68 -22.69
C ILE A 233 4.46 -18.75 -22.86
N ALA A 234 4.97 -18.58 -24.09
CA ALA A 234 6.23 -17.84 -24.28
C ALA A 234 6.09 -16.32 -24.13
N HIS A 235 4.88 -15.78 -24.36
CA HIS A 235 4.64 -14.34 -24.38
C HIS A 235 3.27 -13.99 -23.80
N PRO A 236 2.95 -14.34 -22.53
CA PRO A 236 1.61 -14.16 -21.96
C PRO A 236 1.13 -12.70 -22.03
N TRP A 237 2.03 -11.72 -21.92
CA TRP A 237 1.73 -10.28 -21.96
C TRP A 237 1.58 -9.70 -23.37
N ASP A 238 2.30 -10.23 -24.38
CA ASP A 238 2.07 -9.86 -25.80
C ASP A 238 0.76 -10.49 -26.34
N ASN A 239 0.17 -11.41 -25.59
CA ASN A 239 -1.07 -12.09 -25.94
C ASN A 239 -2.31 -11.29 -25.51
N CYS A 240 -2.42 -10.03 -25.94
CA CYS A 240 -3.48 -9.05 -25.61
C CYS A 240 -4.97 -9.47 -25.80
N SER A 241 -5.33 -10.76 -25.88
CA SER A 241 -6.70 -11.26 -25.89
C SER A 241 -6.95 -12.52 -25.06
N GLU A 242 -5.94 -13.28 -24.61
CA GLU A 242 -6.14 -14.49 -23.81
C GLU A 242 -4.95 -14.71 -22.87
N GLU A 243 -5.19 -14.58 -21.57
CA GLU A 243 -4.26 -15.03 -20.55
C GLU A 243 -4.49 -16.52 -20.24
N ILE A 244 -3.42 -17.25 -19.92
CA ILE A 244 -3.49 -18.69 -19.62
C ILE A 244 -4.53 -18.99 -18.54
N GLY A 245 -4.60 -18.16 -17.49
CA GLY A 245 -5.60 -18.31 -16.42
C GLY A 245 -7.03 -18.25 -16.93
N VAL A 246 -7.32 -17.33 -17.84
CA VAL A 246 -8.66 -17.15 -18.41
C VAL A 246 -9.03 -18.28 -19.37
N ALA A 247 -8.05 -18.92 -20.03
CA ALA A 247 -8.31 -20.10 -20.84
C ALA A 247 -8.88 -21.27 -20.00
N PHE A 248 -8.42 -21.43 -18.75
CA PHE A 248 -8.96 -22.42 -17.81
C PHE A 248 -10.36 -22.04 -17.28
N MET A 249 -10.75 -20.76 -17.32
CA MET A 249 -12.14 -20.35 -17.08
C MET A 249 -13.06 -20.72 -18.25
N GLY A 250 -12.51 -20.86 -19.45
CA GLY A 250 -13.30 -20.89 -20.67
C GLY A 250 -13.97 -19.53 -20.92
N ALA A 251 -13.22 -18.44 -20.77
CA ALA A 251 -13.66 -17.08 -21.05
C ALA A 251 -12.86 -16.48 -22.22
N VAL A 252 -13.45 -15.49 -22.90
CA VAL A 252 -12.86 -14.79 -24.05
C VAL A 252 -12.85 -13.30 -23.78
N LYS A 253 -11.81 -12.59 -24.22
CA LYS A 253 -11.75 -11.13 -24.11
C LYS A 253 -12.77 -10.50 -25.06
N ILE A 254 -13.63 -9.65 -24.52
CA ILE A 254 -14.65 -8.91 -25.28
C ILE A 254 -14.33 -7.42 -25.40
N GLY A 255 -13.37 -6.91 -24.62
CA GLY A 255 -12.88 -5.54 -24.69
C GLY A 255 -11.83 -5.24 -23.62
N TYR A 256 -11.52 -3.97 -23.42
CA TYR A 256 -10.59 -3.49 -22.39
C TYR A 256 -10.91 -2.04 -22.00
N PHE A 257 -10.47 -1.64 -20.81
CA PHE A 257 -10.41 -0.25 -20.35
C PHE A 257 -8.93 0.20 -20.33
N GLY A 258 -8.66 1.47 -20.66
CA GLY A 258 -7.32 2.05 -20.53
C GLY A 258 -6.21 1.32 -21.30
N ASP A 259 -5.01 1.28 -20.73
CA ASP A 259 -3.80 0.72 -21.33
C ASP A 259 -3.47 -0.71 -20.88
N SER A 260 -4.18 -1.31 -19.90
CA SER A 260 -3.94 -2.72 -19.50
C SER A 260 -5.10 -3.49 -18.84
N ASP A 261 -6.28 -2.90 -18.58
CA ASP A 261 -7.36 -3.63 -17.88
C ASP A 261 -8.28 -4.38 -18.87
N HIS A 262 -8.37 -5.70 -18.76
CA HIS A 262 -9.02 -6.54 -19.76
C HIS A 262 -10.39 -7.03 -19.32
N VAL A 263 -11.36 -7.02 -20.24
CA VAL A 263 -12.74 -7.44 -19.96
C VAL A 263 -13.02 -8.79 -20.62
N TYR A 264 -13.39 -9.78 -19.81
CA TYR A 264 -13.60 -11.16 -20.25
C TYR A 264 -15.04 -11.62 -20.06
N ALA A 265 -15.60 -12.32 -21.04
CA ALA A 265 -16.89 -12.99 -20.96
C ALA A 265 -16.73 -14.51 -20.94
N THR A 266 -17.39 -15.17 -20.01
CA THR A 266 -17.46 -16.65 -19.97
C THR A 266 -18.19 -17.23 -21.18
N LEU A 267 -17.75 -18.38 -21.68
CA LEU A 267 -18.37 -19.05 -22.83
C LEU A 267 -19.49 -20.04 -22.44
N PHE A 268 -19.49 -20.52 -21.18
CA PHE A 268 -20.33 -21.63 -20.73
C PHE A 268 -21.08 -21.30 -19.43
N GLN A 269 -22.35 -21.72 -19.32
CA GLN A 269 -23.07 -21.79 -18.04
C GLN A 269 -22.96 -23.20 -17.45
N HIS A 270 -22.50 -23.35 -16.20
CA HIS A 270 -22.32 -24.66 -15.54
C HIS A 270 -23.61 -25.51 -15.47
N GLN A 271 -24.81 -24.93 -15.62
CA GLN A 271 -26.10 -25.59 -15.44
C GLN A 271 -27.00 -25.74 -16.69
N LYS A 272 -26.60 -25.24 -17.88
CA LYS A 272 -27.39 -25.39 -19.12
C LYS A 272 -26.60 -26.11 -20.21
N GLU A 273 -27.31 -26.69 -21.19
CA GLU A 273 -26.73 -27.34 -22.38
C GLU A 273 -26.29 -26.33 -23.46
N GLU A 274 -26.79 -25.10 -23.42
CA GLU A 274 -26.45 -24.03 -24.37
C GLU A 274 -25.30 -23.13 -23.87
N PRO A 275 -24.33 -22.74 -24.75
CA PRO A 275 -23.28 -21.78 -24.42
C PRO A 275 -23.86 -20.36 -24.29
N LYS A 276 -23.94 -19.85 -23.05
CA LYS A 276 -24.30 -18.47 -22.74
C LYS A 276 -23.30 -17.91 -21.71
N PRO A 277 -22.92 -16.63 -21.78
CA PRO A 277 -22.12 -16.01 -20.73
C PRO A 277 -22.92 -15.96 -19.42
N ASN A 278 -22.25 -16.10 -18.28
CA ASN A 278 -22.88 -15.96 -16.95
C ASN A 278 -22.07 -15.06 -16.02
N GLY A 279 -21.08 -14.36 -16.58
CA GLY A 279 -20.17 -13.49 -15.84
C GLY A 279 -19.26 -12.75 -16.82
N ILE A 280 -19.19 -11.44 -16.62
CA ILE A 280 -18.26 -10.50 -17.25
C ILE A 280 -17.26 -10.09 -16.16
N PHE A 281 -15.98 -10.25 -16.45
CA PHE A 281 -14.91 -10.12 -15.47
C PHE A 281 -13.95 -9.02 -15.89
N LEU A 282 -13.41 -8.34 -14.88
CA LEU A 282 -12.25 -7.48 -15.03
C LEU A 282 -11.00 -8.26 -14.63
N TRP A 283 -10.00 -8.20 -15.49
CA TRP A 283 -8.62 -8.47 -15.11
C TRP A 283 -7.93 -7.13 -14.87
N SER A 284 -7.37 -6.97 -13.67
CA SER A 284 -6.69 -5.75 -13.25
C SER A 284 -5.18 -5.92 -13.39
N HIS A 285 -4.55 -4.94 -14.02
CA HIS A 285 -3.09 -4.92 -14.16
C HIS A 285 -2.37 -4.66 -12.83
N ASP A 286 -3.05 -4.07 -11.84
CA ASP A 286 -2.51 -3.83 -10.49
C ASP A 286 -2.43 -5.11 -9.68
N THR A 287 -3.44 -5.98 -9.81
CA THR A 287 -3.50 -7.24 -9.06
C THR A 287 -2.90 -8.41 -9.85
N HIS A 288 -2.69 -8.26 -11.16
CA HIS A 288 -2.31 -9.35 -12.08
C HIS A 288 -3.25 -10.56 -12.03
N TYR A 289 -4.49 -10.39 -11.57
CA TYR A 289 -5.49 -11.44 -11.40
C TYR A 289 -6.89 -10.99 -11.85
N VAL A 290 -7.80 -11.96 -11.96
CA VAL A 290 -9.23 -11.68 -12.18
C VAL A 290 -9.81 -11.13 -10.88
N ASP A 291 -10.09 -9.84 -10.87
CA ASP A 291 -10.39 -9.07 -9.67
C ASP A 291 -11.90 -9.09 -9.34
N GLU A 292 -12.71 -8.60 -10.30
CA GLU A 292 -14.12 -8.29 -10.06
C GLU A 292 -15.07 -8.83 -11.13
N VAL A 293 -16.34 -9.02 -10.74
CA VAL A 293 -17.43 -9.38 -11.64
C VAL A 293 -18.20 -8.10 -12.02
N LEU A 294 -17.93 -7.59 -13.22
CA LEU A 294 -18.53 -6.36 -13.72
C LEU A 294 -20.05 -6.48 -13.94
N SER A 295 -20.50 -7.64 -14.40
CA SER A 295 -21.91 -7.95 -14.65
C SER A 295 -22.13 -9.45 -14.79
N LEU A 296 -23.35 -9.93 -14.50
CA LEU A 296 -23.74 -11.32 -14.78
C LEU A 296 -24.36 -11.51 -16.17
N SER A 297 -24.71 -10.41 -16.85
CA SER A 297 -25.27 -10.41 -18.20
C SER A 297 -24.49 -9.49 -19.13
N ILE A 298 -24.20 -10.00 -20.33
CA ILE A 298 -23.59 -9.20 -21.39
C ILE A 298 -24.52 -8.09 -21.89
N ASN A 299 -25.84 -8.26 -21.79
CA ASN A 299 -26.81 -7.20 -22.12
C ASN A 299 -26.74 -6.03 -21.13
N GLU A 300 -26.64 -6.34 -19.84
CA GLU A 300 -26.56 -5.32 -18.79
C GLU A 300 -25.22 -4.57 -18.87
N PHE A 301 -24.14 -5.29 -19.19
CA PHE A 301 -22.84 -4.67 -19.47
C PHE A 301 -22.88 -3.76 -20.71
N ALA A 302 -23.49 -4.21 -21.81
CA ALA A 302 -23.65 -3.38 -23.01
C ALA A 302 -24.49 -2.12 -22.77
N TYR A 303 -25.58 -2.25 -22.00
CA TYR A 303 -26.42 -1.11 -21.60
C TYR A 303 -25.60 -0.11 -20.79
N ARG A 304 -24.81 -0.60 -19.83
CA ARG A 304 -23.93 0.21 -18.99
C ARG A 304 -22.92 1.01 -19.82
N VAL A 305 -22.18 0.34 -20.70
CA VAL A 305 -21.17 1.00 -21.55
C VAL A 305 -21.80 2.07 -22.44
N ALA A 306 -22.96 1.77 -23.05
CA ALA A 306 -23.67 2.73 -23.87
C ALA A 306 -24.21 3.93 -23.07
N LEU A 307 -24.67 3.69 -21.83
CA LEU A 307 -25.15 4.72 -20.93
C LEU A 307 -24.03 5.68 -20.52
N ALA A 308 -22.86 5.14 -20.13
CA ALA A 308 -21.68 5.94 -19.80
C ALA A 308 -21.22 6.78 -21.01
N ALA A 309 -21.14 6.17 -22.19
CA ALA A 309 -20.78 6.87 -23.43
C ALA A 309 -21.73 8.04 -23.76
N ALA A 310 -23.04 7.82 -23.61
CA ALA A 310 -24.04 8.85 -23.88
C ALA A 310 -24.02 9.99 -22.85
N TYR A 311 -23.69 9.67 -21.59
CA TYR A 311 -23.54 10.66 -20.53
C TYR A 311 -22.34 11.57 -20.75
N GLU A 312 -21.17 10.99 -21.03
CA GLU A 312 -19.93 11.74 -21.26
C GLU A 312 -19.97 12.59 -22.52
N GLN A 313 -20.63 12.11 -23.58
CA GLN A 313 -20.91 12.93 -24.76
C GLN A 313 -22.02 13.97 -24.51
N GLU A 314 -22.53 14.13 -23.29
CA GLU A 314 -23.62 15.06 -22.93
C GLU A 314 -24.84 14.94 -23.87
N ARG A 315 -25.19 13.71 -24.25
CA ARG A 315 -26.33 13.38 -25.14
C ARG A 315 -27.60 12.96 -24.38
N ILE A 316 -27.49 12.81 -23.06
CA ILE A 316 -28.60 12.53 -22.14
C ILE A 316 -28.58 13.54 -20.99
N SER A 317 -29.75 13.86 -20.45
CA SER A 317 -29.87 14.70 -19.27
C SER A 317 -29.50 13.94 -18.00
N VAL A 318 -29.01 14.66 -16.99
CA VAL A 318 -28.72 14.12 -15.64
C VAL A 318 -29.92 13.36 -15.06
N LYS A 319 -31.13 13.91 -15.25
CA LYS A 319 -32.38 13.28 -14.79
C LYS A 319 -32.62 11.92 -15.44
N THR A 320 -32.36 11.80 -16.74
CA THR A 320 -32.53 10.54 -17.46
C THR A 320 -31.41 9.56 -17.13
N ALA A 321 -30.17 10.02 -17.00
CA ALA A 321 -29.03 9.23 -16.54
C ALA A 321 -29.31 8.59 -15.17
N LYS A 322 -29.77 9.36 -14.17
CA LYS A 322 -30.20 8.85 -12.84
C LYS A 322 -31.19 7.68 -12.97
N LYS A 323 -32.25 7.85 -13.79
CA LYS A 323 -33.26 6.80 -14.00
C LYS A 323 -32.70 5.58 -14.71
N ALA A 324 -31.83 5.78 -15.70
CA ALA A 324 -31.22 4.73 -16.49
C ALA A 324 -30.27 3.87 -15.65
N TRP A 325 -29.39 4.50 -14.87
CA TRP A 325 -28.50 3.83 -13.92
C TRP A 325 -29.28 3.01 -12.90
N LYS A 326 -30.37 3.54 -12.34
CA LYS A 326 -31.23 2.80 -11.41
C LYS A 326 -31.79 1.49 -11.97
N LYS A 327 -31.90 1.33 -13.30
CA LYS A 327 -32.32 0.05 -13.92
C LYS A 327 -31.26 -1.06 -13.80
N LEU A 328 -30.00 -0.72 -13.52
CA LEU A 328 -28.85 -1.60 -13.32
C LEU A 328 -28.57 -1.92 -11.83
N ALA A 329 -29.29 -1.32 -10.89
CA ALA A 329 -29.12 -1.59 -9.46
C ALA A 329 -29.29 -3.09 -9.14
N GLY A 330 -28.32 -3.68 -8.42
CA GLY A 330 -28.25 -5.10 -8.06
C GLY A 330 -27.82 -6.04 -9.19
N LYS A 331 -27.47 -5.51 -10.38
CA LYS A 331 -27.15 -6.30 -11.59
C LYS A 331 -25.70 -6.16 -12.08
N CYS A 332 -25.04 -5.06 -11.72
CA CYS A 332 -23.68 -4.75 -12.16
C CYS A 332 -22.86 -4.19 -10.99
N TYR A 333 -21.57 -4.48 -10.96
CA TYR A 333 -20.67 -3.91 -9.96
C TYR A 333 -20.21 -2.49 -10.35
N VAL A 334 -20.16 -1.56 -9.41
CA VAL A 334 -19.80 -0.15 -9.64
C VAL A 334 -18.38 0.09 -9.13
N GLY A 335 -17.40 -0.03 -10.03
CA GLY A 335 -15.98 0.23 -9.79
C GLY A 335 -15.41 1.29 -10.74
N TRP A 336 -14.23 1.80 -10.38
CA TRP A 336 -13.60 3.06 -10.81
C TRP A 336 -13.58 3.33 -12.34
N CYS A 337 -13.40 2.32 -13.20
CA CYS A 337 -13.21 2.54 -14.64
C CYS A 337 -14.49 2.48 -15.50
N ALA A 338 -15.64 2.14 -14.92
CA ALA A 338 -16.87 1.86 -15.69
C ALA A 338 -18.12 2.57 -15.12
N SER A 339 -17.93 3.50 -14.19
CA SER A 339 -18.97 4.32 -13.57
C SER A 339 -18.79 5.82 -13.81
N ASP A 340 -17.86 6.24 -14.69
CA ASP A 340 -17.72 7.65 -15.05
C ASP A 340 -19.07 8.24 -15.47
N GLY A 341 -19.49 9.28 -14.76
CA GLY A 341 -20.80 9.93 -14.90
C GLY A 341 -21.92 9.43 -13.98
N LEU A 342 -21.71 8.36 -13.22
CA LEU A 342 -22.61 7.95 -12.15
C LEU A 342 -22.46 8.86 -10.92
N ASP A 343 -21.23 9.25 -10.56
CA ASP A 343 -20.95 10.12 -9.40
C ASP A 343 -21.53 11.53 -9.62
N ASP A 344 -21.33 12.13 -10.81
CA ASP A 344 -21.97 13.40 -11.22
C ASP A 344 -23.51 13.30 -11.29
N ALA A 345 -24.04 12.12 -11.67
CA ALA A 345 -25.48 11.89 -11.69
C ALA A 345 -26.05 11.66 -10.30
N ILE A 346 -25.31 11.19 -9.31
CA ILE A 346 -25.81 10.94 -7.95
C ILE A 346 -25.75 12.21 -7.08
N ASN A 347 -24.70 13.01 -7.21
CA ASN A 347 -24.43 14.19 -6.38
C ASN A 347 -25.45 15.35 -6.55
N PHE A 348 -26.38 15.27 -7.50
CA PHE A 348 -27.43 16.27 -7.75
C PHE A 348 -28.66 16.18 -6.82
N ASP A 349 -28.62 15.43 -5.71
CA ASP A 349 -29.70 15.35 -4.71
C ASP A 349 -29.54 16.34 -3.55
N GLY A 350 -28.75 17.42 -3.74
CA GLY A 350 -28.85 18.61 -2.90
C GLY A 350 -30.22 19.26 -3.06
N ASP A 351 -31.00 19.30 -1.98
CA ASP A 351 -32.38 19.75 -1.91
C ASP A 351 -32.71 20.94 -2.84
N ALA A 352 -33.66 20.73 -3.74
CA ALA A 352 -34.45 21.82 -4.31
C ALA A 352 -35.24 22.46 -3.16
N VAL A 353 -34.69 23.52 -2.56
CA VAL A 353 -35.35 24.33 -1.54
C VAL A 353 -36.57 25.00 -2.18
N ASP A 354 -37.74 24.53 -1.78
CA ASP A 354 -39.02 25.19 -2.03
C ASP A 354 -38.95 26.63 -1.48
N GLU A 355 -39.25 27.60 -2.35
CA GLU A 355 -39.41 29.00 -1.96
C GLU A 355 -40.50 29.14 -0.89
N GLN A 356 -40.10 29.41 0.36
CA GLN A 356 -40.78 30.16 1.43
C GLN A 356 -40.53 29.51 2.79
N THR A 357 -39.64 30.06 3.61
CA THR A 357 -39.98 30.65 4.92
C THR A 357 -38.74 31.18 5.68
N ASP A 358 -38.95 32.37 6.24
CA ASP A 358 -38.27 33.12 7.29
C ASP A 358 -36.81 32.89 7.69
N ALA A 359 -36.10 34.03 7.69
CA ALA A 359 -34.83 34.28 8.32
C ALA A 359 -34.87 34.04 9.84
N SER A 360 -33.92 33.26 10.36
CA SER A 360 -33.01 33.61 11.47
C SER A 360 -32.43 32.34 12.10
N ILE A 361 -31.10 32.24 12.13
CA ILE A 361 -30.22 31.87 13.24
C ILE A 361 -28.85 31.53 12.64
N ALA A 362 -27.83 32.02 13.35
CA ALA A 362 -26.45 32.14 12.93
C ALA A 362 -25.56 31.00 13.44
N ASP A 363 -24.39 30.94 12.80
CA ASP A 363 -23.06 30.54 13.29
C ASP A 363 -22.71 29.05 13.45
N ASP A 364 -21.52 28.75 12.89
CA ASP A 364 -20.50 27.73 13.24
C ASP A 364 -20.78 26.24 12.94
N ASP A 365 -20.13 25.67 11.91
CA ASP A 365 -18.83 24.97 12.02
C ASP A 365 -18.46 24.30 10.66
N ASP A 366 -17.21 24.52 10.23
CA ASP A 366 -16.59 23.96 9.03
C ASP A 366 -16.06 22.53 9.34
N ASN A 367 -16.62 21.49 8.70
CA ASN A 367 -16.03 20.15 8.52
C ASN A 367 -16.89 19.36 7.49
N ASP A 368 -16.64 19.55 6.20
CA ASP A 368 -17.40 18.86 5.12
C ASP A 368 -16.49 18.12 4.11
N ASP A 369 -15.23 17.82 4.47
CA ASP A 369 -14.32 17.09 3.58
C ASP A 369 -14.47 15.54 3.66
N ASP A 370 -15.28 14.99 4.59
CA ASP A 370 -15.52 13.54 4.77
C ASP A 370 -16.87 13.05 4.18
N ALA A 371 -17.71 13.97 3.68
CA ALA A 371 -19.07 13.66 3.22
C ALA A 371 -19.14 13.21 1.75
N SER A 372 -18.16 13.58 0.92
CA SER A 372 -18.16 13.19 -0.50
C SER A 372 -17.84 11.70 -0.69
N GLU A 373 -16.87 11.14 0.05
CA GLU A 373 -16.50 9.72 -0.07
C GLU A 373 -17.55 8.76 0.52
N ASN A 374 -18.21 9.11 1.64
CA ASN A 374 -19.24 8.24 2.23
C ASN A 374 -20.54 8.19 1.41
N SER A 375 -20.89 9.30 0.73
CA SER A 375 -22.04 9.33 -0.19
C SER A 375 -21.80 8.50 -1.46
N GLU A 376 -20.55 8.43 -1.93
CA GLU A 376 -20.12 7.54 -3.01
C GLU A 376 -20.15 6.05 -2.60
N GLU A 377 -19.65 5.69 -1.41
CA GLU A 377 -19.61 4.29 -0.92
C GLU A 377 -21.03 3.74 -0.65
N MET A 378 -21.90 4.57 -0.09
CA MET A 378 -23.29 4.23 0.23
C MET A 378 -24.11 3.93 -1.03
N VAL A 379 -23.97 4.72 -2.11
CA VAL A 379 -24.73 4.49 -3.33
C VAL A 379 -24.19 3.28 -4.09
N ARG A 380 -22.87 3.01 -4.06
CA ARG A 380 -22.28 1.78 -4.63
C ARG A 380 -22.92 0.49 -4.06
N SER A 381 -23.26 0.46 -2.77
CA SER A 381 -23.87 -0.70 -2.11
C SER A 381 -25.27 -1.10 -2.64
N ASP A 382 -26.06 -0.15 -3.15
CA ASP A 382 -27.38 -0.43 -3.73
C ASP A 382 -27.26 -1.04 -5.16
N PHE A 383 -26.07 -0.97 -5.77
CA PHE A 383 -25.79 -1.52 -7.10
C PHE A 383 -25.10 -2.89 -7.06
N GLU A 384 -24.46 -3.26 -5.94
CA GLU A 384 -23.74 -4.53 -5.82
C GLU A 384 -24.63 -5.76 -6.06
N CYS A 385 -24.13 -6.68 -6.89
CA CYS A 385 -24.83 -7.92 -7.18
C CYS A 385 -24.82 -8.86 -5.96
N GLN A 386 -26.00 -9.22 -5.43
CA GLN A 386 -26.17 -10.01 -4.20
C GLN A 386 -25.85 -11.52 -4.33
N LEU A 387 -25.12 -11.93 -5.36
CA LEU A 387 -24.64 -13.32 -5.48
C LEU A 387 -23.19 -13.38 -4.94
N ASP A 388 -22.74 -14.55 -4.48
CA ASP A 388 -21.32 -14.84 -4.24
C ASP A 388 -20.73 -15.52 -5.50
N PRO A 389 -20.41 -14.77 -6.57
CA PRO A 389 -19.91 -15.32 -7.83
C PRO A 389 -18.45 -15.80 -7.71
N LYS A 390 -17.72 -15.42 -6.65
CA LYS A 390 -16.31 -15.77 -6.41
C LYS A 390 -16.09 -17.27 -6.23
N HIS A 391 -17.14 -18.05 -5.97
CA HIS A 391 -17.02 -19.50 -5.76
C HIS A 391 -17.56 -20.35 -6.93
N ALA A 392 -18.69 -19.97 -7.55
CA ALA A 392 -19.36 -20.85 -8.53
C ALA A 392 -18.87 -20.68 -9.98
N ILE A 393 -18.46 -19.47 -10.39
CA ILE A 393 -18.15 -19.14 -11.79
C ILE A 393 -16.64 -19.12 -12.05
N THR A 394 -15.85 -18.68 -11.07
CA THR A 394 -14.37 -18.69 -11.12
C THR A 394 -13.75 -19.99 -10.60
N GLY A 395 -14.57 -20.96 -10.13
CA GLY A 395 -14.10 -22.27 -9.65
C GLY A 395 -13.11 -22.99 -10.59
N PRO A 396 -13.32 -22.99 -11.93
CA PRO A 396 -12.35 -23.55 -12.88
C PRO A 396 -10.98 -22.85 -12.88
N PHE A 397 -10.94 -21.52 -12.69
CA PHE A 397 -9.69 -20.77 -12.52
C PHE A 397 -8.95 -21.20 -11.27
N TRP A 398 -9.63 -21.16 -10.11
CA TRP A 398 -9.05 -21.53 -8.83
C TRP A 398 -8.58 -22.99 -8.78
N ARG A 399 -9.20 -23.86 -9.58
CA ARG A 399 -8.76 -25.25 -9.73
C ARG A 399 -7.45 -25.36 -10.50
N ALA A 400 -7.25 -24.52 -11.51
CA ALA A 400 -6.11 -24.57 -12.42
C ALA A 400 -4.98 -23.60 -12.06
N GLN A 401 -5.13 -22.76 -11.02
CA GLN A 401 -4.16 -21.73 -10.66
C GLN A 401 -2.73 -22.30 -10.51
N TRP A 402 -2.56 -23.45 -9.86
CA TRP A 402 -1.25 -24.12 -9.74
C TRP A 402 -0.61 -24.48 -11.10
N ILE A 403 -1.42 -24.75 -12.14
CA ILE A 403 -0.94 -25.00 -13.51
C ILE A 403 -0.49 -23.69 -14.15
N VAL A 404 -1.20 -22.59 -13.91
CA VAL A 404 -0.80 -21.25 -14.36
C VAL A 404 0.56 -20.89 -13.78
N GLU A 405 0.75 -21.11 -12.47
CA GLU A 405 2.04 -20.86 -11.80
C GLU A 405 3.17 -21.76 -12.33
N LEU A 406 2.88 -23.02 -12.68
CA LEU A 406 3.88 -23.90 -13.30
C LEU A 406 4.29 -23.45 -14.71
N LEU A 407 3.37 -22.85 -15.45
CA LEU A 407 3.58 -22.37 -16.81
C LEU A 407 4.19 -20.95 -16.86
N ASN A 408 4.46 -20.32 -15.72
CA ASN A 408 5.19 -19.05 -15.65
C ASN A 408 6.66 -19.19 -16.09
N GLU A 409 7.25 -18.06 -16.46
CA GLU A 409 8.67 -17.97 -16.82
C GLU A 409 9.59 -18.41 -15.68
N ASP A 410 10.75 -18.99 -16.02
CA ASP A 410 11.70 -19.54 -15.04
C ASP A 410 12.11 -18.52 -13.95
N SER A 411 12.15 -17.20 -14.27
CA SER A 411 12.48 -16.11 -13.33
C SER A 411 11.38 -15.75 -12.35
N ARG A 412 10.11 -16.06 -12.65
CA ARG A 412 8.96 -15.73 -11.80
C ARG A 412 8.38 -16.93 -11.07
N ARG A 413 8.84 -18.15 -11.39
CA ARG A 413 8.28 -19.37 -10.81
C ARG A 413 8.68 -19.53 -9.34
N ASN A 414 7.68 -19.46 -8.46
CA ASN A 414 7.83 -19.67 -7.03
C ASN A 414 7.16 -20.99 -6.60
N TRP A 415 7.93 -21.88 -5.97
CA TRP A 415 7.46 -23.20 -5.54
C TRP A 415 6.51 -23.16 -4.34
N ASN A 416 6.61 -22.14 -3.48
CA ASN A 416 5.67 -21.97 -2.36
C ASN A 416 4.29 -21.58 -2.88
N ASP A 417 4.22 -20.66 -3.83
CA ASP A 417 2.97 -20.22 -4.44
C ASP A 417 2.27 -21.38 -5.17
N ILE A 418 3.03 -22.25 -5.86
CA ILE A 418 2.49 -23.49 -6.47
C ILE A 418 1.86 -24.41 -5.40
N LYS A 419 2.50 -24.56 -4.23
CA LYS A 419 1.97 -25.38 -3.13
C LYS A 419 0.71 -24.78 -2.52
N GLU A 420 0.65 -23.46 -2.35
CA GLU A 420 -0.51 -22.76 -1.77
C GLU A 420 -1.70 -22.68 -2.73
N THR A 421 -1.44 -22.49 -4.02
CA THR A 421 -2.47 -22.43 -5.06
C THR A 421 -3.03 -23.80 -5.42
N PHE A 422 -2.31 -24.89 -5.11
CA PHE A 422 -2.85 -26.24 -5.22
C PHE A 422 -3.86 -26.53 -4.09
N ARG A 423 -5.13 -26.24 -4.34
CA ARG A 423 -6.21 -26.43 -3.34
C ARG A 423 -6.79 -27.86 -3.38
N PRO A 424 -6.61 -28.70 -2.36
CA PRO A 424 -7.08 -30.10 -2.39
C PRO A 424 -8.60 -30.24 -2.53
N GLY A 425 -9.38 -29.29 -1.96
CA GLY A 425 -10.84 -29.28 -2.07
C GLY A 425 -11.35 -29.19 -3.51
N TRP A 426 -10.61 -28.51 -4.39
CA TRP A 426 -10.91 -28.38 -5.83
C TRP A 426 -10.25 -29.48 -6.67
N ASN A 427 -9.11 -30.00 -6.20
CA ASN A 427 -8.29 -31.04 -6.82
C ASN A 427 -8.50 -32.40 -6.12
N LYS A 428 -9.73 -32.92 -6.12
CA LYS A 428 -10.05 -34.23 -5.51
C LYS A 428 -9.29 -35.39 -6.18
N PRO A 429 -9.07 -36.52 -5.47
CA PRO A 429 -8.48 -37.73 -6.05
C PRO A 429 -9.20 -38.16 -7.34
N LEU A 430 -8.43 -38.46 -8.39
CA LEU A 430 -8.94 -38.82 -9.71
C LEU A 430 -9.30 -40.32 -9.76
N THR A 431 -10.36 -40.70 -9.05
CA THR A 431 -10.96 -42.04 -9.14
C THR A 431 -11.42 -42.34 -10.57
N ASP A 432 -11.60 -43.61 -10.93
CA ASP A 432 -12.02 -44.00 -12.28
C ASP A 432 -13.38 -43.39 -12.69
N GLU A 433 -14.28 -43.19 -11.73
CA GLU A 433 -15.57 -42.51 -11.93
C GLU A 433 -15.38 -41.02 -12.25
N ILE A 434 -14.57 -40.31 -11.45
CA ILE A 434 -14.29 -38.88 -11.65
C ILE A 434 -13.53 -38.68 -12.95
N TYR A 435 -12.53 -39.53 -13.23
CA TYR A 435 -11.79 -39.53 -14.48
C TYR A 435 -12.69 -39.69 -15.68
N SER A 436 -13.55 -40.71 -15.68
CA SER A 436 -14.48 -40.95 -16.78
C SER A 436 -15.44 -39.78 -16.99
N SER A 437 -15.93 -39.19 -15.90
CA SER A 437 -16.81 -38.01 -15.93
C SER A 437 -16.12 -36.77 -16.51
N LEU A 438 -14.90 -36.45 -16.05
CA LEU A 438 -14.14 -35.30 -16.55
C LEU A 438 -13.73 -35.51 -18.01
N LYS A 439 -13.31 -36.72 -18.37
CA LYS A 439 -12.94 -37.08 -19.74
C LYS A 439 -14.10 -36.89 -20.71
N GLU A 440 -15.28 -37.41 -20.37
CA GLU A 440 -16.49 -37.26 -21.19
C GLU A 440 -16.97 -35.81 -21.25
N SER A 441 -16.95 -35.10 -20.11
CA SER A 441 -17.33 -33.68 -20.03
C SER A 441 -16.40 -32.80 -20.84
N GLY A 442 -15.09 -33.03 -20.79
CA GLY A 442 -14.09 -32.33 -21.59
C GLY A 442 -14.28 -32.55 -23.09
N ASN A 443 -14.69 -33.76 -23.50
CA ASN A 443 -14.91 -34.09 -24.90
C ASN A 443 -16.13 -33.39 -25.52
N THR A 444 -17.23 -33.36 -24.75
CA THR A 444 -18.56 -33.05 -25.29
C THR A 444 -19.08 -31.68 -24.85
N ARG A 445 -18.77 -31.27 -23.61
CA ARG A 445 -19.46 -30.16 -22.92
C ARG A 445 -18.56 -28.96 -22.64
N LEU A 446 -17.47 -29.13 -21.89
CA LEU A 446 -16.67 -28.04 -21.33
C LEU A 446 -15.21 -28.10 -21.82
N THR A 447 -14.86 -27.24 -22.78
CA THR A 447 -13.50 -27.18 -23.35
C THR A 447 -12.44 -26.95 -22.28
N SER A 448 -12.69 -26.08 -21.28
CA SER A 448 -11.77 -25.82 -20.16
C SER A 448 -11.47 -27.06 -19.30
N THR A 449 -12.44 -27.98 -19.16
CA THR A 449 -12.23 -29.26 -18.46
C THR A 449 -11.23 -30.14 -19.20
N ALA A 450 -11.26 -30.16 -20.54
CA ALA A 450 -10.27 -30.91 -21.33
C ALA A 450 -8.86 -30.31 -21.16
N LEU A 451 -8.74 -28.98 -21.17
CA LEU A 451 -7.47 -28.29 -20.95
C LEU A 451 -6.86 -28.64 -19.58
N TYR A 452 -7.67 -28.51 -18.53
CA TYR A 452 -7.25 -28.83 -17.17
C TYR A 452 -6.86 -30.30 -17.03
N LEU A 453 -7.67 -31.23 -17.57
CA LEU A 453 -7.41 -32.66 -17.45
C LEU A 453 -6.10 -33.05 -18.15
N LEU A 454 -5.87 -32.57 -19.38
CA LEU A 454 -4.64 -32.84 -20.13
C LEU A 454 -3.39 -32.36 -19.38
N TRP A 455 -3.40 -31.11 -18.92
CA TRP A 455 -2.27 -30.55 -18.15
C TRP A 455 -2.06 -31.28 -16.82
N ARG A 456 -3.13 -31.58 -16.08
CA ARG A 456 -3.03 -32.34 -14.82
C ARG A 456 -2.35 -33.69 -15.05
N LEU A 457 -2.78 -34.43 -16.08
CA LEU A 457 -2.24 -35.76 -16.37
C LEU A 457 -0.76 -35.69 -16.80
N PHE A 458 -0.37 -34.65 -17.55
CA PHE A 458 1.02 -34.39 -17.94
C PHE A 458 1.91 -34.11 -16.72
N TRP A 459 1.51 -33.17 -15.85
CA TRP A 459 2.31 -32.76 -14.69
C TRP A 459 2.49 -33.90 -13.68
N PHE A 460 1.45 -34.70 -13.45
CA PHE A 460 1.50 -35.87 -12.56
C PHE A 460 2.03 -37.15 -13.22
N LYS A 461 2.55 -37.11 -14.45
CA LYS A 461 3.05 -38.27 -15.21
C LYS A 461 2.09 -39.46 -15.29
N GLN A 462 0.79 -39.18 -15.43
CA GLN A 462 -0.24 -40.21 -15.57
C GLN A 462 -0.37 -40.65 -17.03
N ASN A 463 0.74 -41.14 -17.61
CA ASN A 463 0.96 -41.28 -19.06
C ASN A 463 -0.08 -42.14 -19.79
N ASP A 464 -0.58 -43.21 -19.16
CA ASP A 464 -1.62 -44.06 -19.77
C ASP A 464 -2.94 -43.31 -19.95
N LYS A 465 -3.38 -42.58 -18.90
CA LYS A 465 -4.57 -41.73 -18.92
C LYS A 465 -4.37 -40.52 -19.84
N LEU A 466 -3.17 -39.92 -19.84
CA LEU A 466 -2.82 -38.82 -20.75
C LEU A 466 -2.95 -39.26 -22.21
N LYS A 467 -2.37 -40.41 -22.57
CA LYS A 467 -2.44 -40.96 -23.92
C LYS A 467 -3.89 -41.25 -24.34
N GLU A 468 -4.69 -41.83 -23.45
CA GLU A 468 -6.12 -42.06 -23.71
C GLU A 468 -6.87 -40.75 -23.98
N CYS A 469 -6.63 -39.71 -23.17
CA CYS A 469 -7.21 -38.38 -23.40
C CYS A 469 -6.72 -37.74 -24.70
N CYS A 470 -5.42 -37.83 -25.02
CA CYS A 470 -4.86 -37.33 -26.28
C CYS A 470 -5.49 -38.01 -27.50
N ASP A 471 -5.65 -39.33 -27.48
CA ASP A 471 -6.27 -40.07 -28.58
C ASP A 471 -7.75 -39.71 -28.77
N LEU A 472 -8.48 -39.50 -27.67
CA LEU A 472 -9.87 -39.05 -27.70
C LEU A 472 -9.98 -37.60 -28.23
N TYR A 473 -9.11 -36.70 -27.77
CA TYR A 473 -9.19 -35.26 -28.04
C TYR A 473 -8.46 -34.82 -29.31
N ARG A 474 -7.76 -35.72 -30.01
CA ARG A 474 -7.04 -35.42 -31.26
C ARG A 474 -7.92 -34.75 -32.32
N ASN A 475 -9.20 -35.14 -32.39
CA ASN A 475 -10.20 -34.58 -33.28
C ASN A 475 -11.25 -33.73 -32.56
N HIS A 476 -10.90 -33.17 -31.39
CA HIS A 476 -11.80 -32.36 -30.59
C HIS A 476 -12.31 -31.14 -31.39
N LYS A 477 -13.55 -30.70 -31.13
CA LYS A 477 -14.18 -29.57 -31.86
C LYS A 477 -13.42 -28.25 -31.73
N ALA A 478 -12.81 -28.00 -30.57
CA ALA A 478 -12.04 -26.79 -30.26
C ALA A 478 -10.57 -26.91 -30.68
N ARG A 479 -10.05 -25.94 -31.45
CA ARG A 479 -8.64 -25.87 -31.83
C ARG A 479 -7.71 -25.79 -30.63
N ILE A 480 -8.07 -25.03 -29.59
CA ILE A 480 -7.23 -24.91 -28.38
C ILE A 480 -6.92 -26.26 -27.72
N VAL A 481 -7.83 -27.22 -27.81
CA VAL A 481 -7.63 -28.58 -27.30
C VAL A 481 -6.80 -29.42 -28.28
N ARG A 482 -7.07 -29.34 -29.58
CA ARG A 482 -6.29 -30.07 -30.60
C ARG A 482 -4.82 -29.64 -30.58
N ASP A 483 -4.58 -28.34 -30.53
CA ASP A 483 -3.25 -27.75 -30.42
C ASP A 483 -2.61 -28.15 -29.08
N LEU A 484 -3.36 -28.22 -27.97
CA LEU A 484 -2.80 -28.73 -26.70
C LEU A 484 -2.37 -30.20 -26.81
N VAL A 485 -3.17 -31.05 -27.46
CA VAL A 485 -2.85 -32.48 -27.66
C VAL A 485 -1.55 -32.61 -28.46
N GLU A 486 -1.45 -31.93 -29.61
CA GLU A 486 -0.22 -31.93 -30.41
C GLU A 486 0.97 -31.41 -29.59
N PHE A 487 0.77 -30.33 -28.82
CA PHE A 487 1.82 -29.75 -28.00
C PHE A 487 2.31 -30.71 -26.90
N LEU A 488 1.41 -31.35 -26.15
CA LEU A 488 1.78 -32.32 -25.12
C LEU A 488 2.43 -33.57 -25.70
N GLU A 489 2.03 -34.00 -26.91
CA GLU A 489 2.70 -35.10 -27.62
C GLU A 489 4.12 -34.75 -28.06
N GLU A 490 4.38 -33.49 -28.46
CA GLU A 490 5.74 -33.01 -28.71
C GLU A 490 6.59 -33.02 -27.43
N LEU A 491 6.00 -32.58 -26.30
CA LEU A 491 6.69 -32.61 -25.00
C LEU A 491 7.02 -34.04 -24.59
N GLU A 492 6.05 -34.96 -24.64
CA GLU A 492 6.30 -36.39 -24.36
C GLU A 492 7.26 -37.04 -25.39
N GLY A 493 7.34 -36.49 -26.60
CA GLY A 493 8.33 -36.84 -27.62
C GLY A 493 9.76 -36.34 -27.35
N GLY A 494 9.97 -35.59 -26.26
CA GLY A 494 11.28 -35.14 -25.80
C GLY A 494 11.59 -33.65 -26.02
N ARG A 495 10.60 -32.84 -26.41
CA ARG A 495 10.75 -31.39 -26.48
C ARG A 495 10.87 -30.79 -25.07
N LYS A 496 11.94 -30.03 -24.84
CA LYS A 496 12.24 -29.41 -23.54
C LYS A 496 11.85 -27.93 -23.44
N GLU A 497 12.08 -27.18 -24.51
CA GLU A 497 12.00 -25.71 -24.52
C GLU A 497 10.64 -25.20 -25.01
N ILE A 498 10.14 -24.15 -24.35
CA ILE A 498 8.92 -23.43 -24.72
C ILE A 498 9.24 -21.93 -24.82
N GLY A 499 9.65 -21.51 -26.03
CA GLY A 499 10.10 -20.14 -26.27
C GLY A 499 11.31 -19.77 -25.42
N SER A 500 11.38 -18.52 -24.95
CA SER A 500 12.37 -18.07 -23.97
C SER A 500 11.89 -18.21 -22.52
N ALA A 501 10.61 -18.52 -22.28
CA ALA A 501 10.00 -18.52 -20.95
C ALA A 501 10.40 -19.74 -20.10
N ILE A 502 10.42 -20.93 -20.70
CA ILE A 502 10.74 -22.19 -20.00
C ILE A 502 11.85 -22.94 -20.75
N LYS A 503 13.02 -23.08 -20.10
CA LYS A 503 14.20 -23.73 -20.69
C LYS A 503 14.13 -25.26 -20.70
N ASP A 504 13.56 -25.87 -19.67
CA ASP A 504 13.37 -27.33 -19.60
C ASP A 504 12.10 -27.69 -18.82
N ILE A 505 10.99 -27.86 -19.52
CA ILE A 505 9.70 -28.19 -18.88
C ILE A 505 9.72 -29.54 -18.17
N HIS A 506 10.57 -30.49 -18.60
CA HIS A 506 10.69 -31.76 -17.90
C HIS A 506 11.42 -31.60 -16.59
N ALA A 507 12.46 -30.76 -16.52
CA ALA A 507 13.09 -30.41 -15.25
C ALA A 507 12.08 -29.75 -14.30
N VAL A 508 11.28 -28.80 -14.79
CA VAL A 508 10.19 -28.19 -14.01
C VAL A 508 9.20 -29.24 -13.51
N ARG A 509 8.83 -30.21 -14.36
CA ARG A 509 7.94 -31.31 -13.97
C ARG A 509 8.56 -32.19 -12.88
N GLU A 510 9.85 -32.50 -12.97
CA GLU A 510 10.52 -33.26 -11.90
C GLU A 510 10.53 -32.50 -10.58
N GLU A 511 10.84 -31.20 -10.59
CA GLU A 511 10.78 -30.37 -9.37
C GLU A 511 9.36 -30.29 -8.81
N PHE A 512 8.34 -30.13 -9.66
CA PHE A 512 6.93 -30.16 -9.25
C PHE A 512 6.57 -31.49 -8.57
N LEU A 513 7.00 -32.62 -9.12
CA LEU A 513 6.71 -33.94 -8.53
C LEU A 513 7.35 -34.13 -7.16
N LYS A 514 8.46 -33.45 -6.85
CA LYS A 514 9.07 -33.46 -5.50
C LYS A 514 8.19 -32.77 -4.45
N LEU A 515 7.27 -31.90 -4.85
CA LEU A 515 6.29 -31.31 -3.92
C LEU A 515 5.25 -32.33 -3.43
N ASP A 516 5.15 -33.48 -4.10
CA ASP A 516 4.27 -34.59 -3.74
C ASP A 516 2.81 -34.18 -3.47
N LEU A 517 2.26 -33.38 -4.37
CA LEU A 517 0.90 -32.83 -4.24
C LEU A 517 -0.20 -33.77 -4.75
N LEU A 518 0.15 -34.98 -5.21
CA LEU A 518 -0.81 -35.90 -5.85
C LEU A 518 -1.85 -36.37 -4.81
N PRO A 519 -3.13 -36.02 -4.92
CA PRO A 519 -4.14 -36.34 -3.91
C PRO A 519 -4.30 -37.85 -3.65
N GLU A 520 -4.04 -38.68 -4.66
CA GLU A 520 -4.13 -40.13 -4.62
C GLU A 520 -3.06 -40.79 -3.72
N ARG A 521 -1.95 -40.10 -3.42
CA ARG A 521 -0.88 -40.56 -2.53
C ARG A 521 -1.01 -40.06 -1.09
N ALA A 522 -2.14 -39.46 -0.71
CA ALA A 522 -2.29 -38.86 0.62
C ALA A 522 -2.04 -39.84 1.78
N GLU A 523 -2.55 -41.07 1.68
CA GLU A 523 -2.34 -42.11 2.71
C GLU A 523 -0.90 -42.64 2.72
N GLU A 524 -0.26 -42.77 1.56
CA GLU A 524 1.16 -43.18 1.45
C GLU A 524 2.09 -42.13 2.04
N ARG A 525 1.81 -40.84 1.78
CA ARG A 525 2.55 -39.71 2.38
C ARG A 525 2.46 -39.73 3.90
N GLU A 526 1.28 -39.97 4.45
CA GLU A 526 1.08 -40.03 5.91
C GLU A 526 1.92 -41.16 6.52
N GLN A 527 2.01 -42.32 5.86
CA GLN A 527 2.85 -43.44 6.29
C GLN A 527 4.36 -43.17 6.11
N GLU A 528 4.77 -42.58 4.99
CA GLU A 528 6.17 -42.18 4.74
C GLU A 528 6.61 -41.09 5.73
N GLU A 529 5.71 -40.18 6.12
CA GLU A 529 5.93 -39.16 7.13
C GLU A 529 6.06 -39.79 8.53
N GLU A 530 5.24 -40.81 8.86
CA GLU A 530 5.42 -41.62 10.08
C GLU A 530 6.77 -42.36 10.11
N GLU A 531 7.20 -42.96 9.00
CA GLU A 531 8.49 -43.64 8.86
C GLU A 531 9.68 -42.67 8.90
N THR A 532 9.56 -41.52 8.24
CA THR A 532 10.57 -40.44 8.29
C THR A 532 10.66 -39.87 9.69
N THR A 533 9.52 -39.73 10.38
CA THR A 533 9.48 -39.33 11.79
C THR A 533 10.17 -40.37 12.67
N ALA A 534 10.00 -41.66 12.40
CA ALA A 534 10.70 -42.73 13.11
C ALA A 534 12.23 -42.72 12.83
N ALA A 535 12.65 -42.52 11.59
CA ALA A 535 14.07 -42.42 11.22
C ALA A 535 14.72 -41.15 11.77
N GLU A 536 14.02 -40.02 11.77
CA GLU A 536 14.47 -38.78 12.41
C GLU A 536 14.53 -38.95 13.93
N THR A 537 13.61 -39.71 14.53
CA THR A 537 13.68 -40.09 15.95
C THR A 537 14.96 -40.88 16.24
N GLU A 538 15.30 -41.89 15.43
CA GLU A 538 16.54 -42.67 15.58
C GLU A 538 17.81 -41.79 15.38
N ARG A 539 17.78 -40.88 14.40
CA ARG A 539 18.86 -39.90 14.18
C ARG A 539 19.03 -38.95 15.37
N LEU A 540 17.93 -38.45 15.93
CA LEU A 540 17.92 -37.58 17.11
C LEU A 540 18.43 -38.31 18.36
N GLU A 541 18.11 -39.60 18.51
CA GLU A 541 18.66 -40.44 19.57
C GLU A 541 20.19 -40.58 19.45
N ALA A 542 20.70 -40.86 18.24
CA ALA A 542 22.15 -40.93 18.00
C ALA A 542 22.85 -39.57 18.23
N LEU A 543 22.24 -38.47 17.80
CA LEU A 543 22.72 -37.11 18.03
C LEU A 543 22.77 -36.79 19.54
N SER A 544 21.77 -37.23 20.30
CA SER A 544 21.68 -37.05 21.75
C SER A 544 22.81 -37.78 22.50
N GLU A 545 23.17 -39.00 22.08
CA GLU A 545 24.30 -39.74 22.67
C GLU A 545 25.64 -39.04 22.42
N GLU A 546 25.89 -38.60 21.18
CA GLU A 546 27.10 -37.84 20.82
C GLU A 546 27.16 -36.49 21.56
N ALA A 547 26.03 -35.78 21.64
CA ALA A 547 25.88 -34.52 22.37
C ALA A 547 26.23 -34.69 23.86
N GLY A 548 25.75 -35.76 24.50
CA GLY A 548 26.06 -36.07 25.90
C GLY A 548 27.55 -36.36 26.15
N ALA A 549 28.27 -36.91 25.16
CA ALA A 549 29.71 -37.08 25.24
C ALA A 549 30.47 -35.74 25.11
N LEU A 550 30.03 -34.87 24.19
CA LEU A 550 30.59 -33.53 23.96
C LEU A 550 30.33 -32.58 25.14
N ALA A 551 29.15 -32.64 25.76
CA ALA A 551 28.75 -31.80 26.90
C ALA A 551 29.73 -31.87 28.08
N LYS A 552 30.43 -33.00 28.25
CA LYS A 552 31.47 -33.20 29.29
C LYS A 552 32.67 -32.25 29.14
N GLN A 553 32.85 -31.63 27.98
CA GLN A 553 33.94 -30.68 27.72
C GLN A 553 33.68 -29.29 28.32
N GLY A 554 32.43 -28.99 28.70
CA GLY A 554 32.00 -27.70 29.25
C GLY A 554 31.62 -26.68 28.18
N LEU A 555 30.79 -25.71 28.57
CA LEU A 555 30.13 -24.78 27.64
C LEU A 555 31.11 -23.93 26.84
N ASP A 556 32.13 -23.35 27.49
CA ASP A 556 33.11 -22.47 26.82
C ASP A 556 33.86 -23.19 25.69
N VAL A 557 34.22 -24.45 25.91
CA VAL A 557 34.93 -25.28 24.91
C VAL A 557 34.01 -25.59 23.73
N LEU A 558 32.72 -25.87 23.99
CA LEU A 558 31.74 -26.09 22.93
C LEU A 558 31.54 -24.83 22.07
N ILE A 559 31.41 -23.66 22.70
CA ILE A 559 31.28 -22.39 21.98
C ILE A 559 32.52 -22.08 21.15
N ASP A 560 33.72 -22.30 21.69
CA ASP A 560 34.96 -22.12 20.95
C ASP A 560 35.06 -23.05 19.73
N ASN A 561 34.60 -24.29 19.87
CA ASN A 561 34.59 -25.25 18.77
C ASN A 561 33.49 -24.96 17.75
N ALA A 562 32.32 -24.47 18.19
CA ALA A 562 31.26 -24.02 17.30
C ALA A 562 31.75 -22.89 16.38
N TRP A 563 32.42 -21.86 16.93
CA TRP A 563 33.01 -20.79 16.12
C TRP A 563 34.06 -21.27 15.11
N LYS A 564 34.86 -22.27 15.45
CA LYS A 564 35.86 -22.84 14.52
C LYS A 564 35.24 -23.61 13.36
N ASN A 565 34.03 -24.15 13.56
CA ASN A 565 33.33 -24.99 12.60
C ASN A 565 32.03 -24.33 12.11
N VAL A 566 31.94 -22.99 12.17
CA VAL A 566 30.68 -22.26 11.99
C VAL A 566 30.08 -22.40 10.59
N THR A 567 30.87 -22.85 9.61
CA THR A 567 30.43 -23.13 8.23
C THR A 567 30.07 -24.59 7.98
N ASP A 568 30.29 -25.49 8.95
CA ASP A 568 29.99 -26.93 8.85
C ASP A 568 28.67 -27.23 9.57
N SER A 569 27.59 -27.37 8.80
CA SER A 569 26.24 -27.57 9.33
C SER A 569 26.12 -28.82 10.21
N GLY A 570 26.77 -29.92 9.82
CA GLY A 570 26.76 -31.18 10.58
C GLY A 570 27.52 -31.06 11.90
N ALA A 571 28.63 -30.32 11.93
CA ALA A 571 29.33 -30.03 13.18
C ALA A 571 28.51 -29.09 14.08
N MET A 572 27.86 -28.08 13.50
CA MET A 572 27.06 -27.10 14.24
C MET A 572 25.85 -27.74 14.93
N GLU A 573 25.15 -28.66 14.27
CA GLU A 573 24.04 -29.42 14.85
C GLU A 573 24.47 -30.18 16.12
N LYS A 574 25.65 -30.83 16.07
CA LYS A 574 26.22 -31.55 17.22
C LYS A 574 26.59 -30.64 18.38
N TYR A 575 27.23 -29.50 18.10
CA TYR A 575 27.60 -28.55 19.15
C TYR A 575 26.38 -27.86 19.76
N GLU A 576 25.34 -27.59 18.97
CA GLU A 576 24.09 -27.00 19.45
C GLU A 576 23.38 -27.97 20.39
N ALA A 577 23.22 -29.23 19.98
CA ALA A 577 22.65 -30.29 20.79
C ALA A 577 23.42 -30.47 22.11
N ALA A 578 24.76 -30.51 22.07
CA ALA A 578 25.59 -30.61 23.27
C ALA A 578 25.42 -29.42 24.21
N ALA A 579 25.43 -28.18 23.67
CA ALA A 579 25.31 -26.97 24.45
C ALA A 579 23.93 -26.83 25.13
N ARG A 580 22.86 -27.33 24.50
CA ARG A 580 21.50 -27.36 25.06
C ARG A 580 21.35 -28.28 26.28
N THR A 581 22.19 -29.30 26.43
CA THR A 581 22.17 -30.18 27.61
C THR A 581 22.80 -29.56 28.86
N LEU A 582 23.52 -28.45 28.72
CA LEU A 582 24.19 -27.78 29.84
C LEU A 582 23.26 -26.74 30.50
N PRO A 583 23.22 -26.69 31.85
CA PRO A 583 22.31 -25.79 32.56
C PRO A 583 22.69 -24.32 32.43
N GLY A 584 21.70 -23.41 32.53
CA GLY A 584 21.89 -21.97 32.72
C GLY A 584 21.65 -21.08 31.50
N ASN A 585 21.26 -21.63 30.34
CA ASN A 585 20.93 -20.88 29.12
C ASN A 585 19.57 -21.26 28.50
N GLU A 586 18.69 -21.90 29.27
CA GLU A 586 17.44 -22.49 28.80
C GLU A 586 16.51 -21.45 28.17
N LEU A 587 16.47 -20.24 28.73
CA LEU A 587 15.63 -19.15 28.22
C LEU A 587 16.19 -18.57 26.91
N GLN A 588 17.52 -18.47 26.77
CA GLN A 588 18.19 -18.04 25.54
C GLN A 588 17.90 -19.01 24.40
N TRP A 589 17.99 -20.31 24.66
CA TRP A 589 17.64 -21.34 23.67
C TRP A 589 16.18 -21.25 23.23
N ARG A 590 15.24 -20.98 24.16
CA ARG A 590 13.84 -20.75 23.79
C ARG A 590 13.62 -19.53 22.91
N CYS A 591 14.34 -18.44 23.16
CA CYS A 591 14.26 -17.25 22.31
C CYS A 591 14.66 -17.58 20.86
N LEU A 592 15.70 -18.40 20.69
CA LEU A 592 16.13 -18.85 19.37
C LEU A 592 15.08 -19.77 18.72
N ASP A 593 14.54 -20.72 19.47
CA ASP A 593 13.53 -21.67 18.97
C ASP A 593 12.24 -20.96 18.57
N PHE A 594 11.82 -19.95 19.35
CA PHE A 594 10.66 -19.12 19.03
C PHE A 594 10.83 -18.49 17.65
N VAL A 595 11.93 -17.78 17.40
CA VAL A 595 12.16 -17.12 16.10
C VAL A 595 12.31 -18.13 14.95
N ARG A 596 12.87 -19.32 15.19
CA ARG A 596 13.00 -20.36 14.16
C ARG A 596 11.65 -21.01 13.80
N ASN A 597 10.80 -21.25 14.80
CA ASN A 597 9.61 -22.09 14.70
C ASN A 597 8.30 -21.31 14.63
N TYR A 598 8.34 -19.98 14.65
CA TYR A 598 7.12 -19.17 14.58
C TYR A 598 6.44 -19.34 13.22
N GLU A 599 5.30 -20.04 13.21
CA GLU A 599 4.35 -20.08 12.10
C GLU A 599 3.10 -19.29 12.52
N PHE A 600 2.89 -18.05 12.04
CA PHE A 600 1.54 -17.49 12.10
C PHE A 600 1.14 -16.65 10.89
N ARG A 601 -0.18 -16.75 10.66
CA ARG A 601 -0.99 -16.32 9.53
C ARG A 601 -0.93 -14.80 9.31
N ARG A 602 -0.92 -14.41 8.02
CA ARG A 602 -1.27 -13.10 7.45
C ARG A 602 -0.87 -11.90 8.30
N ASP A 603 0.38 -11.46 8.12
CA ASP A 603 0.80 -10.07 7.86
C ASP A 603 2.30 -9.99 8.23
N GLU A 604 3.19 -9.87 7.23
CA GLU A 604 4.66 -10.02 7.39
C GLU A 604 5.31 -8.98 8.32
N ILE A 605 4.63 -7.86 8.59
CA ILE A 605 5.15 -6.71 9.34
C ILE A 605 5.34 -7.02 10.84
N ASP A 606 4.50 -7.86 11.45
CA ASP A 606 4.55 -8.13 12.90
C ASP A 606 5.71 -9.10 13.29
N ALA A 607 6.13 -9.99 12.39
CA ALA A 607 7.14 -11.01 12.68
C ALA A 607 8.56 -10.44 12.81
N GLU A 608 8.89 -9.42 12.02
CA GLU A 608 10.21 -8.76 12.09
C GLU A 608 10.36 -7.94 13.38
N GLU A 609 9.30 -7.25 13.80
CA GLU A 609 9.28 -6.50 15.06
C GLU A 609 9.46 -7.44 16.26
N GLU A 610 8.79 -8.60 16.27
CA GLU A 610 8.94 -9.59 17.32
C GLU A 610 10.36 -10.19 17.37
N ALA A 611 10.93 -10.56 16.22
CA ALA A 611 12.31 -11.05 16.16
C ALA A 611 13.32 -9.98 16.64
N ASN A 612 13.06 -8.70 16.32
CA ASN A 612 13.86 -7.57 16.77
C ASN A 612 13.77 -7.39 18.30
N GLY A 613 12.57 -7.45 18.87
CA GLY A 613 12.34 -7.39 20.32
C GLY A 613 13.06 -8.52 21.08
N VAL A 614 12.95 -9.75 20.59
CA VAL A 614 13.67 -10.92 21.14
C VAL A 614 15.18 -10.73 21.05
N GLY A 615 15.69 -10.25 19.91
CA GLY A 615 17.12 -10.00 19.72
C GLY A 615 17.68 -8.92 20.65
N ILE A 616 16.95 -7.82 20.87
CA ILE A 616 17.33 -6.77 21.84
C ILE A 616 17.41 -7.36 23.25
N TRP A 617 16.42 -8.15 23.66
CA TRP A 617 16.42 -8.80 24.97
C TRP A 617 17.62 -9.74 25.14
N LEU A 618 17.93 -10.54 24.11
CA LEU A 618 19.10 -11.42 24.09
C LEU A 618 20.39 -10.62 24.25
N GLY A 619 20.52 -9.48 23.57
CA GLY A 619 21.66 -8.57 23.71
C GLY A 619 21.87 -8.10 25.16
N GLN A 620 20.78 -7.81 25.88
CA GLN A 620 20.81 -7.36 27.27
C GLN A 620 21.03 -8.49 28.29
N ASN A 621 20.71 -9.74 27.94
CA ASN A 621 20.66 -10.89 28.85
C ASN A 621 21.61 -12.05 28.48
N GLY A 622 22.73 -11.73 27.84
CA GLY A 622 23.81 -12.68 27.58
C GLY A 622 23.57 -13.60 26.38
N SER A 623 23.66 -13.04 25.16
CA SER A 623 23.41 -13.75 23.90
C SER A 623 24.59 -14.51 23.31
N LYS A 624 25.82 -14.33 23.81
CA LYS A 624 27.05 -14.83 23.16
C LYS A 624 27.08 -16.34 22.93
N VAL A 625 26.38 -17.09 23.78
CA VAL A 625 26.22 -18.54 23.66
C VAL A 625 25.51 -18.94 22.35
N LEU A 626 24.54 -18.14 21.90
CA LEU A 626 23.71 -18.45 20.72
C LEU A 626 24.36 -18.01 19.42
N GLN A 627 25.19 -16.97 19.45
CA GLN A 627 25.69 -16.29 18.26
C GLN A 627 26.43 -17.18 17.23
N PRO A 628 27.27 -18.17 17.60
CA PRO A 628 27.84 -19.07 16.59
C PRO A 628 26.76 -19.90 15.88
N PHE A 629 25.69 -20.30 16.58
CA PHE A 629 24.60 -21.08 16.01
C PHE A 629 23.68 -20.23 15.14
N ILE A 630 23.44 -18.98 15.54
CA ILE A 630 22.69 -18.02 14.71
C ILE A 630 23.48 -17.69 13.43
N TRP A 631 24.79 -17.45 13.54
CA TRP A 631 25.64 -17.23 12.35
C TRP A 631 25.77 -18.49 11.50
N GLY A 632 25.91 -19.68 12.09
CA GLY A 632 25.99 -20.94 11.35
C GLY A 632 24.73 -21.24 10.53
N ALA A 633 23.56 -20.80 11.02
CA ALA A 633 22.30 -20.92 10.30
C ALA A 633 22.28 -20.13 8.96
N ILE A 634 23.13 -19.12 8.80
CA ILE A 634 23.30 -18.35 7.54
C ILE A 634 23.74 -19.25 6.37
N HIS A 635 24.45 -20.33 6.69
CA HIS A 635 24.92 -21.31 5.72
C HIS A 635 23.91 -22.45 5.48
N SER A 636 22.69 -22.34 6.02
CA SER A 636 21.58 -23.29 5.86
C SER A 636 20.35 -22.63 5.20
N GLU A 637 19.39 -23.43 4.72
CA GLU A 637 18.12 -22.93 4.15
C GLU A 637 17.22 -22.20 5.18
N SER A 638 17.53 -22.29 6.49
CA SER A 638 16.81 -21.60 7.58
C SER A 638 17.22 -20.13 7.78
N PHE A 639 18.11 -19.59 6.93
CA PHE A 639 18.74 -18.29 7.12
C PHE A 639 17.75 -17.12 7.22
N LEU A 640 16.74 -17.06 6.35
CA LEU A 640 15.80 -15.93 6.27
C LEU A 640 15.12 -15.63 7.63
N ARG A 641 14.77 -16.67 8.40
CA ARG A 641 14.05 -16.52 9.68
C ARG A 641 14.93 -15.99 10.82
N THR A 642 16.21 -16.36 10.84
CA THR A 642 17.14 -16.03 11.93
C THR A 642 18.02 -14.83 11.65
N ALA A 643 18.04 -14.33 10.40
CA ALA A 643 18.84 -13.20 9.96
C ALA A 643 18.60 -11.91 10.78
N ASN A 644 17.38 -11.72 11.31
CA ASN A 644 17.00 -10.53 12.06
C ASN A 644 17.52 -10.51 13.52
N LEU A 645 17.93 -11.66 14.07
CA LEU A 645 18.37 -11.75 15.47
C LEU A 645 19.71 -11.06 15.74
N LEU A 646 20.74 -11.32 14.93
CA LEU A 646 22.07 -10.74 15.17
C LEU A 646 22.07 -9.22 15.06
N PRO A 647 21.42 -8.59 14.05
CA PRO A 647 21.29 -7.14 13.99
C PRO A 647 20.58 -6.57 15.23
N ALA A 648 19.52 -7.23 15.71
CA ALA A 648 18.81 -6.79 16.90
C ALA A 648 19.67 -6.90 18.17
N ILE A 649 20.41 -8.01 18.33
CA ILE A 649 21.40 -8.19 19.40
C ILE A 649 22.46 -7.08 19.36
N GLY A 650 22.94 -6.73 18.16
CA GLY A 650 23.97 -5.73 17.95
C GLY A 650 23.57 -4.30 18.29
N ARG A 651 22.28 -4.01 18.48
CA ARG A 651 21.83 -2.74 19.06
C ARG A 651 22.32 -2.56 20.50
N THR A 652 22.59 -3.64 21.24
CA THR A 652 23.17 -3.56 22.59
C THR A 652 24.71 -3.47 22.51
N PRO A 653 25.33 -2.36 22.96
CA PRO A 653 26.78 -2.19 22.85
C PRO A 653 27.57 -3.32 23.54
N GLY A 654 28.44 -3.98 22.77
CA GLY A 654 29.30 -5.07 23.28
C GLY A 654 28.62 -6.44 23.44
N ALA A 655 27.35 -6.56 23.03
CA ALA A 655 26.63 -7.83 23.05
C ALA A 655 27.15 -8.82 22.01
N LEU A 656 27.54 -8.34 20.82
CA LEU A 656 28.13 -9.19 19.77
C LEU A 656 29.52 -9.73 20.17
N ASP A 657 29.75 -10.99 19.86
CA ASP A 657 31.03 -11.66 20.03
C ASP A 657 32.04 -11.12 19.01
N LYS A 658 33.28 -10.86 19.42
CA LYS A 658 34.32 -10.30 18.54
C LYS A 658 34.68 -11.23 17.39
N ARG A 659 34.48 -12.55 17.53
CA ARG A 659 34.74 -13.53 16.48
C ARG A 659 33.85 -13.32 15.25
N LEU A 660 32.65 -12.77 15.46
CA LEU A 660 31.69 -12.46 14.40
C LEU A 660 32.26 -11.46 13.37
N GLU A 661 33.12 -10.54 13.79
CA GLU A 661 33.77 -9.58 12.88
C GLU A 661 34.56 -10.32 11.79
N GLN A 662 35.33 -11.35 12.17
CA GLN A 662 36.12 -12.13 11.23
C GLN A 662 35.22 -12.93 10.28
N CYS A 663 34.13 -13.50 10.80
CA CYS A 663 33.15 -14.22 10.00
C CYS A 663 32.47 -13.30 8.97
N CYS A 664 32.05 -12.10 9.38
CA CYS A 664 31.46 -11.11 8.48
C CYS A 664 32.45 -10.69 7.39
N LEU A 665 33.71 -10.38 7.75
CA LEU A 665 34.75 -10.02 6.78
C LEU A 665 35.10 -11.17 5.81
N GLN A 666 34.90 -12.42 6.22
CA GLN A 666 35.04 -13.57 5.33
C GLN A 666 33.84 -13.68 4.39
N GLN A 667 32.62 -13.47 4.89
CA GLN A 667 31.39 -13.47 4.09
C GLN A 667 31.44 -12.42 2.96
N LEU A 668 31.96 -11.22 3.23
CA LEU A 668 32.14 -10.18 2.21
C LEU A 668 33.12 -10.56 1.07
N LYS A 669 33.86 -11.67 1.18
CA LYS A 669 34.79 -12.15 0.14
C LYS A 669 34.22 -13.28 -0.71
N ILE A 670 33.04 -13.78 -0.34
CA ILE A 670 32.38 -14.87 -1.06
C ILE A 670 31.61 -14.24 -2.22
N SER A 671 31.87 -14.73 -3.44
CA SER A 671 31.08 -14.36 -4.61
C SER A 671 29.70 -14.99 -4.48
N GLU A 672 28.65 -14.16 -4.49
CA GLU A 672 27.26 -14.62 -4.45
C GLU A 672 26.49 -13.99 -5.61
N GLU A 673 25.52 -14.76 -6.14
CA GLU A 673 24.60 -14.28 -7.17
C GLU A 673 23.51 -13.35 -6.58
N TYR A 674 23.22 -13.50 -5.28
CA TYR A 674 22.26 -12.70 -4.53
C TYR A 674 22.92 -12.11 -3.27
N HIS A 675 22.97 -10.79 -3.14
CA HIS A 675 23.79 -10.10 -2.13
C HIS A 675 23.15 -9.98 -0.73
N PHE A 676 22.15 -10.81 -0.40
CA PHE A 676 21.45 -10.75 0.89
C PHE A 676 22.37 -11.03 2.09
N LYS A 677 23.25 -12.05 1.99
CA LYS A 677 24.20 -12.37 3.07
C LYS A 677 25.27 -11.30 3.22
N HIS A 678 25.64 -10.61 2.13
CA HIS A 678 26.49 -9.44 2.20
C HIS A 678 25.81 -8.33 2.99
N ALA A 679 24.56 -7.97 2.66
CA ALA A 679 23.82 -6.94 3.38
C ALA A 679 23.76 -7.20 4.90
N LEU A 680 23.49 -8.44 5.32
CA LEU A 680 23.53 -8.81 6.74
C LEU A 680 24.93 -8.65 7.37
N ALA A 681 25.97 -9.17 6.70
CA ALA A 681 27.35 -9.05 7.18
C ALA A 681 27.78 -7.58 7.31
N ILE A 682 27.38 -6.74 6.36
CA ILE A 682 27.61 -5.28 6.38
C ILE A 682 26.94 -4.65 7.61
N LYS A 683 25.65 -4.95 7.83
CA LYS A 683 24.86 -4.43 8.96
C LYS A 683 25.48 -4.80 10.32
N LEU A 684 26.02 -6.00 10.45
CA LEU A 684 26.71 -6.43 11.68
C LEU A 684 28.06 -5.73 11.88
N LEU A 685 28.85 -5.57 10.81
CA LEU A 685 30.13 -4.85 10.86
C LEU A 685 29.92 -3.38 11.26
N GLU A 686 28.85 -2.75 10.77
CA GLU A 686 28.43 -1.42 11.17
C GLU A 686 28.16 -1.35 12.69
N GLN A 687 27.32 -2.23 13.23
CA GLN A 687 26.96 -2.24 14.65
C GLN A 687 28.15 -2.55 15.57
N MET A 688 29.06 -3.40 15.11
CA MET A 688 30.33 -3.66 15.79
C MET A 688 31.31 -2.49 15.68
N LYS A 689 31.02 -1.48 14.85
CA LYS A 689 31.87 -0.33 14.56
C LYS A 689 33.26 -0.76 14.05
N ALA A 690 33.27 -1.80 13.22
CA ALA A 690 34.48 -2.47 12.75
C ALA A 690 35.22 -1.66 11.68
N GLN A 691 36.27 -0.94 12.07
CA GLN A 691 37.10 -0.14 11.15
C GLN A 691 37.78 -0.98 10.06
N SER A 692 37.99 -2.27 10.32
CA SER A 692 38.50 -3.26 9.36
C SER A 692 37.58 -3.45 8.15
N ALA A 693 36.29 -3.07 8.25
CA ALA A 693 35.29 -3.20 7.18
C ALA A 693 35.36 -2.11 6.10
N VAL A 694 35.92 -0.93 6.40
CA VAL A 694 35.86 0.24 5.49
C VAL A 694 36.34 -0.09 4.06
N ILE A 695 37.51 -0.73 3.94
CA ILE A 695 38.07 -1.10 2.63
C ILE A 695 37.27 -2.22 1.94
N PRO A 696 36.92 -3.34 2.63
CA PRO A 696 36.00 -4.34 2.09
C PRO A 696 34.69 -3.77 1.53
N LEU A 697 34.05 -2.82 2.24
CA LEU A 697 32.79 -2.20 1.79
C LEU A 697 32.98 -1.40 0.49
N CYS A 698 34.07 -0.63 0.39
CA CYS A 698 34.38 0.06 -0.86
C CYS A 698 34.60 -0.92 -2.03
N LYS A 699 35.18 -2.10 -1.76
CA LYS A 699 35.40 -3.13 -2.79
C LYS A 699 34.10 -3.73 -3.30
N ILE A 700 33.12 -3.98 -2.44
CA ILE A 700 31.78 -4.47 -2.86
C ILE A 700 31.14 -3.47 -3.83
N ILE A 701 31.21 -2.17 -3.52
CA ILE A 701 30.70 -1.13 -4.44
C ILE A 701 31.50 -1.11 -5.76
N ASP A 702 32.81 -1.33 -5.71
CA ASP A 702 33.62 -1.41 -6.93
C ASP A 702 33.32 -2.69 -7.75
N GLU A 703 33.02 -3.81 -7.11
CA GLU A 703 32.61 -5.08 -7.75
C GLU A 703 31.32 -4.90 -8.55
N TYR A 704 30.32 -4.20 -7.98
CA TYR A 704 29.11 -3.80 -8.70
C TYR A 704 29.44 -3.05 -10.01
N PHE A 705 30.36 -2.07 -9.94
CA PHE A 705 30.72 -1.32 -11.14
C PHE A 705 31.53 -2.14 -12.16
N GLU A 706 32.31 -3.13 -11.72
CA GLU A 706 32.96 -4.07 -12.64
C GLU A 706 31.92 -5.00 -13.29
N GLU A 707 30.88 -5.40 -12.57
CA GLU A 707 29.79 -6.20 -13.12
C GLU A 707 29.02 -5.45 -14.24
N LEU A 708 28.89 -4.12 -14.12
CA LEU A 708 28.20 -3.28 -15.10
C LEU A 708 29.07 -2.89 -16.31
N LYS A 709 30.38 -3.06 -16.23
CA LYS A 709 31.36 -2.44 -17.14
C LYS A 709 31.16 -2.76 -18.63
N ASP A 710 30.65 -3.95 -18.91
CA ASP A 710 30.44 -4.45 -20.28
C ASP A 710 28.95 -4.60 -20.65
N LYS A 711 28.03 -4.13 -19.80
CA LYS A 711 26.57 -4.24 -19.99
C LYS A 711 25.96 -2.91 -20.44
N GLN A 712 24.93 -2.96 -21.30
CA GLN A 712 24.19 -1.77 -21.76
C GLN A 712 22.68 -1.96 -21.62
N ASP A 713 21.96 -0.85 -21.46
CA ASP A 713 20.50 -0.75 -21.44
C ASP A 713 19.80 -1.77 -20.53
N PHE A 714 19.05 -2.73 -21.09
CA PHE A 714 18.25 -3.70 -20.34
C PHE A 714 19.11 -4.68 -19.53
N ASP A 715 20.22 -5.17 -20.09
CA ASP A 715 21.11 -6.12 -19.41
C ASP A 715 21.78 -5.50 -18.18
N ALA A 716 22.07 -4.20 -18.25
CA ALA A 716 22.58 -3.46 -17.10
C ALA A 716 21.50 -3.37 -16.01
N ARG A 717 20.26 -3.01 -16.35
CA ARG A 717 19.14 -2.96 -15.38
C ARG A 717 18.89 -4.30 -14.72
N LEU A 718 18.88 -5.39 -15.49
CA LEU A 718 18.67 -6.73 -14.93
C LEU A 718 19.77 -7.11 -13.95
N ALA A 719 21.03 -6.78 -14.27
CA ALA A 719 22.18 -7.03 -13.40
C ALA A 719 22.17 -6.17 -12.13
N THR A 720 21.48 -5.02 -12.10
CA THR A 720 21.43 -4.15 -10.90
C THR A 720 20.46 -4.62 -9.83
N ILE A 721 19.42 -5.38 -10.19
CA ILE A 721 18.32 -5.75 -9.26
C ILE A 721 18.84 -6.43 -7.97
N PRO A 722 19.77 -7.40 -8.02
CA PRO A 722 20.25 -8.07 -6.79
C PRO A 722 21.14 -7.20 -5.89
N TRP A 723 21.56 -6.01 -6.35
CA TRP A 723 22.56 -5.18 -5.67
C TRP A 723 21.98 -4.05 -4.84
N VAL A 724 20.77 -3.58 -5.12
CA VAL A 724 20.22 -2.32 -4.56
C VAL A 724 20.29 -2.28 -3.03
N ASP A 725 19.80 -3.32 -2.35
CA ASP A 725 19.80 -3.38 -0.88
C ASP A 725 21.21 -3.49 -0.31
N CYS A 726 22.09 -4.24 -0.96
CA CYS A 726 23.48 -4.39 -0.56
C CYS A 726 24.24 -3.06 -0.68
N LEU A 727 24.07 -2.35 -1.80
CA LEU A 727 24.70 -1.05 -2.04
C LEU A 727 24.19 0.03 -1.09
N THR A 728 22.88 0.07 -0.83
CA THR A 728 22.27 0.98 0.14
C THR A 728 22.84 0.72 1.53
N THR A 729 22.84 -0.54 1.98
CA THR A 729 23.39 -0.93 3.29
C THR A 729 24.90 -0.65 3.39
N ALA A 730 25.66 -0.89 2.32
CA ALA A 730 27.09 -0.59 2.26
C ALA A 730 27.37 0.92 2.39
N ALA A 731 26.58 1.76 1.71
CA ALA A 731 26.69 3.20 1.79
C ALA A 731 26.40 3.69 3.23
N GLU A 732 25.28 3.30 3.82
CA GLU A 732 24.91 3.66 5.20
C GLU A 732 25.97 3.24 6.22
N ALA A 733 26.47 2.00 6.10
CA ALA A 733 27.51 1.48 6.98
C ALA A 733 28.81 2.30 6.89
N LEU A 734 29.22 2.68 5.67
CA LEU A 734 30.35 3.57 5.46
C LEU A 734 30.12 4.93 6.14
N GLY A 735 28.91 5.49 6.08
CA GLY A 735 28.55 6.73 6.76
C GLY A 735 28.74 6.64 8.28
N LYS A 736 28.14 5.64 8.93
CA LYS A 736 28.22 5.47 10.40
C LYS A 736 29.64 5.17 10.88
N LEU A 737 30.46 4.47 10.09
CA LEU A 737 31.87 4.24 10.41
C LEU A 737 32.72 5.53 10.38
N ALA A 738 32.26 6.61 9.73
CA ALA A 738 32.92 7.91 9.74
C ALA A 738 32.93 8.58 11.12
N GLU A 739 31.95 8.26 11.99
CA GLU A 739 31.82 8.85 13.32
C GLU A 739 32.87 8.34 14.31
N VAL A 740 33.30 7.10 14.12
CA VAL A 740 34.26 6.39 14.99
C VAL A 740 35.67 6.34 14.42
N ASP A 741 35.89 6.79 13.18
CA ASP A 741 37.21 6.88 12.60
C ASP A 741 38.01 8.03 13.24
N THR A 742 38.83 7.66 14.23
CA THR A 742 39.78 8.56 14.90
C THR A 742 40.96 8.96 14.03
N LYS A 743 41.13 8.33 12.86
CA LYS A 743 42.21 8.53 11.88
C LYS A 743 41.67 8.90 10.49
N LYS A 744 40.61 9.72 10.43
CA LYS A 744 39.90 10.16 9.19
C LYS A 744 40.79 10.28 7.95
N SER A 745 42.04 10.72 8.08
CA SER A 745 43.01 10.88 7.00
C SER A 745 43.38 9.66 6.13
N GLU A 746 43.33 8.40 6.58
CA GLU A 746 43.93 7.29 5.81
C GLU A 746 43.02 6.71 4.71
N ASN A 747 41.71 6.56 4.97
CA ASN A 747 40.75 5.95 4.03
C ASN A 747 39.74 6.95 3.43
N GLU A 748 39.64 8.17 3.97
CA GLU A 748 38.64 9.18 3.57
C GLU A 748 38.62 9.46 2.07
N GLY A 749 39.80 9.56 1.43
CA GLY A 749 39.88 9.81 0.00
C GLY A 749 39.29 8.69 -0.86
N ILE A 750 39.45 7.43 -0.44
CA ILE A 750 38.90 6.26 -1.13
C ILE A 750 37.39 6.23 -0.93
N VAL A 751 36.93 6.34 0.32
CA VAL A 751 35.51 6.27 0.66
C VAL A 751 34.71 7.36 -0.05
N ARG A 752 35.16 8.62 0.00
CA ARG A 752 34.50 9.72 -0.69
C ARG A 752 34.43 9.51 -2.20
N LYS A 753 35.52 9.03 -2.81
CA LYS A 753 35.55 8.75 -4.25
C LYS A 753 34.55 7.66 -4.62
N THR A 754 34.49 6.57 -3.86
CA THR A 754 33.58 5.44 -4.10
C THR A 754 32.12 5.85 -3.90
N LEU A 755 31.79 6.52 -2.78
CA LEU A 755 30.43 6.99 -2.52
C LEU A 755 29.97 8.07 -3.51
N HIS A 756 30.86 8.98 -3.94
CA HIS A 756 30.50 10.00 -4.93
C HIS A 756 30.21 9.37 -6.29
N LYS A 757 30.99 8.35 -6.69
CA LYS A 757 30.73 7.56 -7.89
C LYS A 757 29.36 6.87 -7.82
N LEU A 758 29.03 6.28 -6.66
CA LEU A 758 27.74 5.63 -6.42
C LEU A 758 26.58 6.65 -6.48
N LEU A 759 26.68 7.77 -5.75
CA LEU A 759 25.66 8.82 -5.76
C LEU A 759 25.32 9.33 -7.17
N VAL A 760 26.34 9.64 -7.97
CA VAL A 760 26.14 10.13 -9.35
C VAL A 760 25.47 9.06 -10.22
N HIS A 761 25.84 7.79 -10.03
CA HIS A 761 25.22 6.68 -10.76
C HIS A 761 23.76 6.49 -10.37
N SER A 762 23.46 6.41 -9.08
CA SER A 762 22.11 6.20 -8.58
C SER A 762 21.16 7.33 -8.97
N LEU A 763 21.59 8.60 -8.92
CA LEU A 763 20.79 9.72 -9.42
C LEU A 763 20.50 9.64 -10.92
N LYS A 764 21.45 9.17 -11.72
CA LYS A 764 21.25 9.01 -13.17
C LYS A 764 20.23 7.92 -13.51
N ASN A 765 20.11 6.90 -12.67
CA ASN A 765 19.25 5.74 -12.90
C ASN A 765 17.95 5.77 -12.06
N TYR A 766 17.67 6.89 -11.38
CA TYR A 766 16.49 7.03 -10.51
C TYR A 766 16.45 6.01 -9.34
N GLU A 767 17.62 5.61 -8.84
CA GLU A 767 17.73 4.76 -7.64
C GLU A 767 17.76 5.61 -6.37
N GLU A 768 16.58 5.98 -5.86
CA GLU A 768 16.44 6.94 -4.77
C GLU A 768 17.12 6.48 -3.46
N LYS A 769 16.82 5.27 -2.97
CA LYS A 769 17.32 4.78 -1.66
C LYS A 769 18.85 4.82 -1.58
N THR A 770 19.53 4.29 -2.61
CA THR A 770 20.99 4.29 -2.72
C THR A 770 21.56 5.70 -2.81
N ALA A 771 20.88 6.61 -3.53
CA ALA A 771 21.29 8.01 -3.63
C ALA A 771 21.21 8.74 -2.27
N VAL A 772 20.11 8.56 -1.54
CA VAL A 772 19.92 9.10 -0.18
C VAL A 772 21.01 8.61 0.78
N ALA A 773 21.24 7.29 0.82
CA ALA A 773 22.28 6.68 1.66
C ALA A 773 23.69 7.20 1.32
N SER A 774 23.99 7.33 0.02
CA SER A 774 25.29 7.82 -0.46
C SER A 774 25.51 9.30 -0.12
N LEU A 775 24.49 10.15 -0.28
CA LEU A 775 24.56 11.56 0.06
C LEU A 775 24.81 11.77 1.55
N ASN A 776 24.00 11.15 2.41
CA ASN A 776 24.13 11.24 3.87
C ASN A 776 25.53 10.82 4.31
N SER A 777 26.03 9.72 3.77
CA SER A 777 27.35 9.19 4.10
C SER A 777 28.48 10.12 3.64
N LEU A 778 28.41 10.69 2.44
CA LEU A 778 29.38 11.68 1.96
C LEU A 778 29.46 12.91 2.88
N VAL A 779 28.31 13.38 3.38
CA VAL A 779 28.23 14.50 4.33
C VAL A 779 28.92 14.14 5.65
N MET A 780 28.70 12.93 6.18
CA MET A 780 29.36 12.43 7.40
C MET A 780 30.89 12.34 7.24
N TRP A 781 31.34 11.93 6.06
CA TRP A 781 32.75 11.95 5.68
C TRP A 781 33.30 13.35 5.41
N GLY A 782 32.47 14.40 5.44
CA GLY A 782 32.87 15.79 5.31
C GLY A 782 33.07 16.28 3.87
N GLU A 783 32.51 15.59 2.88
CA GLU A 783 32.51 16.07 1.49
C GLU A 783 31.67 17.35 1.37
N THR A 784 32.17 18.33 0.62
CA THR A 784 31.53 19.65 0.47
C THR A 784 31.15 19.96 -0.97
N ASN A 785 31.71 19.25 -1.95
CA ASN A 785 31.43 19.44 -3.38
C ASN A 785 30.22 18.60 -3.82
N LEU A 786 29.08 18.83 -3.17
CA LEU A 786 27.84 18.08 -3.40
C LEU A 786 26.70 18.94 -3.94
N LEU A 787 26.98 20.23 -4.22
CA LEU A 787 25.96 21.19 -4.62
C LEU A 787 25.12 20.71 -5.83
N PRO A 788 25.70 20.19 -6.93
CA PRO A 788 24.89 19.70 -8.06
C PRO A 788 23.95 18.55 -7.68
N GLN A 789 24.42 17.61 -6.86
CA GLN A 789 23.66 16.44 -6.43
C GLN A 789 22.52 16.83 -5.47
N ILE A 790 22.82 17.70 -4.50
CA ILE A 790 21.82 18.26 -3.57
C ILE A 790 20.73 18.98 -4.36
N SER A 791 21.10 19.81 -5.34
CA SER A 791 20.13 20.52 -6.17
C SER A 791 19.27 19.59 -7.02
N SER A 792 19.82 18.49 -7.52
CA SER A 792 19.04 17.48 -8.24
C SER A 792 18.02 16.81 -7.34
N MET A 793 18.41 16.45 -6.11
CA MET A 793 17.53 15.74 -5.17
C MET A 793 16.41 16.62 -4.59
N LEU A 794 16.60 17.93 -4.51
CA LEU A 794 15.54 18.87 -4.10
C LEU A 794 14.37 18.93 -5.10
N GLY A 795 14.54 18.45 -6.33
CA GLY A 795 13.48 18.37 -7.35
C GLY A 795 12.85 16.97 -7.50
N ASN A 796 13.18 16.04 -6.61
CA ASN A 796 12.68 14.65 -6.62
C ASN A 796 11.63 14.44 -5.50
N ASP A 797 11.37 13.19 -5.13
CA ASP A 797 10.39 12.79 -4.10
C ASP A 797 10.80 13.13 -2.66
N THR A 798 9.84 13.02 -1.74
CA THR A 798 9.95 13.39 -0.32
C THR A 798 11.22 12.86 0.37
N PRO A 799 11.62 11.58 0.26
CA PRO A 799 12.84 11.09 0.92
C PRO A 799 14.11 11.77 0.40
N SER A 800 14.23 11.95 -0.92
CA SER A 800 15.33 12.69 -1.56
C SER A 800 15.39 14.15 -1.10
N GLN A 801 14.25 14.82 -1.02
CA GLN A 801 14.16 16.21 -0.56
C GLN A 801 14.64 16.33 0.89
N ILE A 802 14.18 15.44 1.78
CA ILE A 802 14.57 15.42 3.19
C ILE A 802 16.08 15.23 3.33
N ALA A 803 16.66 14.25 2.62
CA ALA A 803 18.10 13.99 2.64
C ALA A 803 18.92 15.18 2.14
N ALA A 804 18.47 15.83 1.06
CA ALA A 804 19.09 17.03 0.53
C ALA A 804 19.07 18.18 1.55
N LEU A 805 17.95 18.39 2.24
CA LEU A 805 17.81 19.43 3.27
C LEU A 805 18.67 19.15 4.51
N TYR A 806 18.77 17.90 4.94
CA TYR A 806 19.74 17.47 5.97
C TYR A 806 21.18 17.79 5.55
N ALA A 807 21.54 17.48 4.30
CA ALA A 807 22.86 17.78 3.76
C ALA A 807 23.14 19.31 3.77
N VAL A 808 22.16 20.14 3.40
CA VAL A 808 22.28 21.60 3.49
C VAL A 808 22.50 22.05 4.93
N GLU A 809 21.70 21.56 5.88
CA GLU A 809 21.81 21.91 7.30
C GLU A 809 23.21 21.59 7.85
N ALA A 810 23.73 20.41 7.54
CA ALA A 810 25.03 19.93 8.02
C ALA A 810 26.22 20.64 7.35
N LEU A 811 26.11 20.98 6.06
CA LEU A 811 27.20 21.58 5.29
C LEU A 811 27.24 23.11 5.38
N ALA A 812 26.13 23.78 5.72
CA ALA A 812 26.05 25.24 5.83
C ALA A 812 27.29 25.92 6.45
N PRO A 813 27.81 25.52 7.63
CA PRO A 813 29.00 26.15 8.22
C PRO A 813 30.30 25.88 7.45
N LYS A 814 30.38 24.82 6.64
CA LYS A 814 31.58 24.41 5.89
C LYS A 814 31.63 24.96 4.46
N LEU A 815 30.49 25.35 3.89
CA LEU A 815 30.40 25.89 2.53
C LEU A 815 31.08 27.26 2.39
N LYS A 816 31.59 27.57 1.19
CA LYS A 816 32.12 28.91 0.89
C LYS A 816 30.96 29.90 0.78
N SER A 817 31.22 31.19 1.01
CA SER A 817 30.20 32.23 0.86
C SER A 817 29.60 32.32 -0.56
N SER A 818 30.31 31.89 -1.60
CA SER A 818 29.74 31.73 -2.95
C SER A 818 28.65 30.67 -2.95
N ASP A 819 28.93 29.50 -2.37
CA ASP A 819 28.09 28.31 -2.46
C ASP A 819 26.86 28.47 -1.56
N ARG A 820 27.02 29.08 -0.38
CA ARG A 820 25.88 29.48 0.48
C ARG A 820 24.96 30.48 -0.22
N ARG A 821 25.53 31.42 -0.98
CA ARG A 821 24.74 32.34 -1.81
C ARG A 821 24.08 31.60 -2.95
N SER A 822 24.76 30.67 -3.62
CA SER A 822 24.19 29.82 -4.66
C SER A 822 22.94 29.07 -4.17
N PHE A 823 23.00 28.47 -2.98
CA PHE A 823 21.85 27.84 -2.33
C PHE A 823 20.68 28.82 -2.14
N VAL A 824 20.93 30.01 -1.60
CA VAL A 824 19.87 31.02 -1.41
C VAL A 824 19.34 31.58 -2.73
N THR A 825 20.19 31.72 -3.76
CA THR A 825 19.80 32.22 -5.10
C THR A 825 19.09 31.18 -5.96
N MET A 826 19.14 29.89 -5.60
CA MET A 826 18.51 28.79 -6.33
C MET A 826 16.96 28.77 -6.24
N TYR A 827 16.31 29.87 -5.88
CA TYR A 827 14.93 29.86 -5.40
C TYR A 827 14.75 28.80 -4.30
N PHE A 828 15.52 28.91 -3.21
CA PHE A 828 15.32 28.10 -2.00
C PHE A 828 13.93 28.37 -1.44
N ARG A 829 12.95 27.66 -2.00
CA ARG A 829 11.55 27.59 -1.59
C ARG A 829 11.38 26.25 -0.90
N ASN A 830 10.37 26.17 -0.05
CA ASN A 830 9.93 24.89 0.46
C ASN A 830 9.58 23.98 -0.74
N PRO A 831 10.24 22.83 -0.92
CA PRO A 831 10.01 22.00 -2.10
C PRO A 831 8.66 21.26 -2.06
N ALA A 832 8.03 21.17 -0.88
CA ALA A 832 6.66 20.70 -0.67
C ALA A 832 6.07 21.40 0.56
N ASP A 833 5.24 22.43 0.35
CA ASP A 833 4.66 23.28 1.41
C ASP A 833 3.43 22.69 2.10
N ASP A 834 2.91 21.59 1.58
CA ASP A 834 1.90 20.72 2.16
C ASP A 834 2.50 19.58 3.00
N ASN A 835 3.81 19.31 2.90
CA ASN A 835 4.45 18.18 3.58
C ASN A 835 5.13 18.60 4.90
N ASN A 836 4.77 17.92 6.01
CA ASN A 836 5.26 18.26 7.35
C ASN A 836 6.78 18.14 7.51
N SER A 837 7.37 17.07 7.01
CA SER A 837 8.78 16.69 7.18
C SER A 837 9.67 17.59 6.36
N VAL A 838 9.30 17.78 5.10
CA VAL A 838 10.01 18.64 4.15
C VAL A 838 9.97 20.09 4.61
N THR A 839 8.79 20.57 5.03
CA THR A 839 8.61 21.93 5.55
C THR A 839 9.50 22.20 6.76
N LEU A 840 9.47 21.32 7.77
CA LEU A 840 10.27 21.49 8.98
C LEU A 840 11.78 21.44 8.68
N MET A 841 12.20 20.52 7.80
CA MET A 841 13.59 20.40 7.36
C MET A 841 14.07 21.60 6.54
N TYR A 842 13.19 22.19 5.72
CA TYR A 842 13.49 23.39 4.96
C TYR A 842 13.83 24.56 5.89
N TYR A 843 13.01 24.79 6.92
CA TYR A 843 13.27 25.85 7.90
C TYR A 843 14.55 25.58 8.71
N ARG A 844 14.81 24.33 9.11
CA ARG A 844 16.07 23.91 9.75
C ARG A 844 17.30 24.22 8.90
N ALA A 845 17.28 23.83 7.63
CA ALA A 845 18.35 24.10 6.68
C ALA A 845 18.56 25.61 6.48
N ALA A 846 17.46 26.38 6.37
CA ALA A 846 17.51 27.83 6.32
C ALA A 846 18.22 28.41 7.55
N HIS A 847 17.82 28.02 8.76
CA HIS A 847 18.45 28.47 10.01
C HIS A 847 19.97 28.23 10.02
N ALA A 848 20.42 27.07 9.56
CA ALA A 848 21.84 26.75 9.47
C ALA A 848 22.58 27.66 8.47
N LEU A 849 21.99 27.91 7.29
CA LEU A 849 22.56 28.80 6.27
C LEU A 849 22.69 30.25 6.78
N TYR A 850 21.64 30.82 7.37
CA TYR A 850 21.68 32.18 7.90
C TYR A 850 22.60 32.32 9.11
N ALA A 851 22.69 31.30 9.96
CA ALA A 851 23.67 31.28 11.05
C ALA A 851 25.11 31.27 10.53
N ALA A 852 25.37 30.53 9.43
CA ALA A 852 26.70 30.45 8.81
C ALA A 852 27.09 31.71 8.03
N ASP A 853 26.13 32.40 7.41
CA ASP A 853 26.36 33.67 6.72
C ASP A 853 25.21 34.67 7.01
N PRO A 854 25.37 35.52 8.05
CA PRO A 854 24.36 36.51 8.43
C PRO A 854 24.01 37.52 7.34
N LYS A 855 24.81 37.63 6.27
CA LYS A 855 24.51 38.51 5.12
C LYS A 855 23.37 37.99 4.26
N LEU A 856 23.02 36.72 4.38
CA LEU A 856 21.89 36.12 3.66
C LEU A 856 20.55 36.66 4.16
N GLY A 857 20.47 37.10 5.43
CA GLY A 857 19.26 37.60 6.08
C GLY A 857 19.01 36.94 7.44
N LYS A 858 17.74 36.82 7.83
CA LYS A 858 17.29 36.08 9.02
C LYS A 858 16.27 35.00 8.62
N PRO A 859 16.33 33.80 9.21
CA PRO A 859 15.31 32.76 9.03
C PRO A 859 14.04 33.13 9.79
N GLU A 860 12.87 32.61 9.39
CA GLU A 860 11.64 32.64 10.21
C GLU A 860 11.86 32.00 11.59
N PRO A 861 11.03 32.27 12.62
CA PRO A 861 11.22 31.66 13.92
C PRO A 861 10.91 30.18 13.83
N ILE A 862 11.80 29.35 14.38
CA ILE A 862 11.63 27.90 14.37
C ILE A 862 10.35 27.47 15.10
N GLU A 863 9.90 28.25 16.09
CA GLU A 863 8.64 28.06 16.81
C GLU A 863 7.43 28.13 15.88
N LYS A 864 7.44 29.07 14.94
CA LYS A 864 6.37 29.22 13.95
C LYS A 864 6.44 28.09 12.93
N ALA A 865 7.63 27.77 12.44
CA ALA A 865 7.85 26.68 11.49
C ALA A 865 7.40 25.32 12.05
N LEU A 866 7.66 25.06 13.33
CA LEU A 866 7.22 23.82 13.97
C LEU A 866 5.70 23.78 14.16
N ALA A 867 5.08 24.90 14.53
CA ALA A 867 3.62 24.98 14.65
C ALA A 867 2.94 24.75 13.29
N GLU A 868 3.49 25.33 12.22
CA GLU A 868 3.06 25.13 10.85
C GLU A 868 3.21 23.67 10.42
N ALA A 869 4.41 23.09 10.57
CA ALA A 869 4.65 21.70 10.18
C ALA A 869 3.76 20.68 10.92
N ARG A 870 3.39 20.94 12.18
CA ARG A 870 2.46 20.09 12.95
C ARG A 870 1.00 20.19 12.51
N GLN A 871 0.65 21.18 11.70
CA GLN A 871 -0.68 21.34 11.09
C GLN A 871 -0.75 20.73 9.68
N LEU A 872 0.40 20.35 9.11
CA LEU A 872 0.49 19.74 7.78
C LEU A 872 0.35 18.22 7.86
N TYR A 873 -0.15 17.62 6.79
CA TYR A 873 -0.41 16.18 6.70
C TYR A 873 0.62 15.47 5.81
N THR A 874 0.81 14.17 5.99
CA THR A 874 1.63 13.36 5.09
C THR A 874 1.09 11.92 5.08
N TYR A 875 0.82 11.40 3.89
CA TYR A 875 0.29 10.04 3.70
C TYR A 875 1.40 8.99 3.89
N GLY A 876 1.10 7.93 4.65
CA GLY A 876 1.97 6.76 4.83
C GLY A 876 2.67 6.69 6.20
N GLY A 877 2.63 5.51 6.83
CA GLY A 877 3.14 5.27 8.18
C GLY A 877 4.65 5.55 8.37
N ASP A 878 5.46 5.25 7.35
CA ASP A 878 6.91 5.50 7.40
C ASP A 878 7.26 6.99 7.38
N LEU A 879 6.58 7.76 6.52
CA LEU A 879 6.76 9.22 6.43
C LEU A 879 6.26 9.92 7.70
N TRP A 880 5.21 9.40 8.32
CA TRP A 880 4.74 9.91 9.62
C TRP A 880 5.76 9.69 10.74
N ASN A 881 6.37 8.50 10.83
CA ASN A 881 7.44 8.26 11.80
C ASN A 881 8.68 9.13 11.51
N GLN A 882 8.99 9.37 10.23
CA GLN A 882 10.06 10.28 9.83
C GLN A 882 9.80 11.72 10.31
N PHE A 883 8.57 12.22 10.21
CA PHE A 883 8.19 13.52 10.77
C PHE A 883 8.42 13.59 12.28
N ARG A 884 7.96 12.59 13.04
CA ARG A 884 8.12 12.54 14.50
C ARG A 884 9.59 12.53 14.93
N ILE A 885 10.45 11.86 14.17
CA ILE A 885 11.90 11.91 14.34
C ILE A 885 12.41 13.34 14.10
N ILE A 886 12.03 13.98 12.99
CA ILE A 886 12.43 15.36 12.67
C ILE A 886 11.93 16.35 13.74
N ASP A 887 10.71 16.20 14.26
CA ASP A 887 10.16 17.02 15.35
C ASP A 887 11.02 16.86 16.63
N CYS A 888 11.30 15.62 17.04
CA CYS A 888 12.16 15.34 18.19
C CYS A 888 13.55 15.98 18.04
N GLU A 889 14.20 15.81 16.89
CA GLU A 889 15.49 16.41 16.61
C GLU A 889 15.44 17.94 16.64
N THR A 890 14.40 18.53 16.06
CA THR A 890 14.19 19.99 16.03
C THR A 890 14.07 20.52 17.45
N VAL A 891 13.20 19.93 18.27
CA VAL A 891 13.06 20.32 19.67
C VAL A 891 14.38 20.07 20.42
N GLY A 892 15.08 18.97 20.21
CA GLY A 892 16.40 18.73 20.80
C GLY A 892 17.43 19.83 20.46
N LYS A 893 17.40 20.36 19.24
CA LYS A 893 18.38 21.32 18.70
C LYS A 893 18.12 22.78 19.08
N PHE A 894 16.86 23.19 19.24
CA PHE A 894 16.48 24.59 19.45
C PHE A 894 15.95 24.83 20.88
N PRO A 895 16.77 25.30 21.84
CA PRO A 895 16.41 25.38 23.27
C PRO A 895 15.17 26.21 23.61
N GLN A 896 14.78 27.14 22.73
CA GLN A 896 13.57 27.95 22.84
C GLN A 896 12.26 27.14 22.79
N LEU A 897 12.25 25.97 22.14
CA LEU A 897 11.07 25.13 21.98
C LEU A 897 10.78 24.42 23.30
N ASP A 898 9.51 24.17 23.63
CA ASP A 898 9.16 23.42 24.84
C ASP A 898 9.53 21.95 24.68
N ILE A 899 10.49 21.45 25.47
CA ILE A 899 10.88 20.03 25.45
C ILE A 899 9.72 19.09 25.83
N ASN A 900 8.74 19.59 26.58
CA ASN A 900 7.60 18.77 26.98
C ASN A 900 6.67 18.50 25.80
N SER A 901 6.76 19.27 24.71
CA SER A 901 5.93 19.03 23.53
C SER A 901 6.20 17.67 22.89
N ILE A 902 7.40 17.10 23.06
CA ILE A 902 7.79 15.78 22.52
C ILE A 902 7.87 14.69 23.59
N LYS A 903 7.50 14.99 24.85
CA LYS A 903 7.66 14.04 25.97
C LYS A 903 6.91 12.72 25.76
N HIS A 904 5.78 12.77 25.06
CA HIS A 904 4.96 11.60 24.76
C HIS A 904 5.68 10.64 23.78
N HIS A 905 6.54 11.13 22.90
CA HIS A 905 7.35 10.29 21.99
C HIS A 905 8.35 9.38 22.72
N LEU A 906 8.73 9.69 23.98
CA LEU A 906 9.51 8.77 24.82
C LEU A 906 8.79 7.43 25.07
N LYS A 907 7.48 7.38 24.86
CA LYS A 907 6.64 6.19 25.00
C LYS A 907 6.17 5.61 23.66
N SER A 908 6.72 6.09 22.55
CA SER A 908 6.41 5.55 21.22
C SER A 908 6.76 4.06 21.16
N SER A 909 5.92 3.25 20.51
CA SER A 909 6.23 1.85 20.18
C SER A 909 7.36 1.78 19.15
N ASN A 910 7.32 2.64 18.14
CA ASN A 910 8.40 2.82 17.16
C ASN A 910 9.69 3.24 17.89
N ILE A 911 10.72 2.40 17.78
CA ILE A 911 12.00 2.55 18.48
C ILE A 911 12.79 3.78 18.02
N ASP A 912 12.76 4.10 16.72
CA ASP A 912 13.56 5.18 16.16
C ASP A 912 13.01 6.55 16.59
N VAL A 913 11.68 6.70 16.62
CA VAL A 913 11.03 7.89 17.19
C VAL A 913 11.36 8.06 18.67
N ARG A 914 11.34 6.96 19.43
CA ARG A 914 11.66 6.96 20.85
C ARG A 914 13.11 7.37 21.09
N GLU A 915 14.05 6.77 20.36
CA GLU A 915 15.48 7.12 20.45
C GLU A 915 15.74 8.58 20.06
N ALA A 916 15.04 9.11 19.06
CA ALA A 916 15.12 10.53 18.69
C ALA A 916 14.64 11.44 19.84
N ALA A 917 13.54 11.08 20.52
CA ALA A 917 13.06 11.79 21.70
C ALA A 917 14.07 11.70 22.85
N GLU A 918 14.57 10.51 23.16
CA GLU A 918 15.61 10.31 24.19
C GLU A 918 16.84 11.17 23.90
N ALA A 919 17.33 11.17 22.65
CA ALA A 919 18.45 11.99 22.22
C ALA A 919 18.18 13.49 22.40
N ALA A 920 16.96 13.96 22.13
CA ALA A 920 16.57 15.35 22.37
C ALA A 920 16.67 15.74 23.86
N PHE A 921 16.19 14.90 24.77
CA PHE A 921 16.31 15.12 26.22
C PHE A 921 17.76 15.08 26.70
N VAL A 922 18.55 14.10 26.21
CA VAL A 922 20.00 14.00 26.50
C VAL A 922 20.73 15.26 26.03
N ASN A 923 20.46 15.71 24.80
CA ASN A 923 21.08 16.91 24.21
C ASN A 923 20.78 18.16 25.04
N ARG A 924 19.59 18.25 25.65
CA ARG A 924 19.22 19.35 26.55
C ARG A 924 19.67 19.16 28.00
N GLY A 925 20.27 18.02 28.35
CA GLY A 925 20.67 17.69 29.71
C GLY A 925 19.49 17.55 30.69
N ILE A 926 18.30 17.23 30.17
CA ILE A 926 17.08 17.09 30.96
C ILE A 926 16.86 15.60 31.26
N PRO A 927 16.73 15.20 32.53
CA PRO A 927 16.49 13.80 32.87
C PRO A 927 15.09 13.37 32.40
N PHE A 928 14.99 12.14 31.93
CA PHE A 928 13.73 11.51 31.55
C PHE A 928 13.68 10.09 32.12
N GLU A 929 12.47 9.55 32.25
CA GLU A 929 12.26 8.16 32.66
C GLU A 929 12.46 7.24 31.46
N LYS A 930 13.32 6.24 31.59
CA LYS A 930 13.51 5.23 30.55
C LYS A 930 12.33 4.26 30.53
N CYS A 931 11.78 4.04 29.34
CA CYS A 931 10.76 3.03 29.12
C CYS A 931 11.34 1.62 29.18
N THR A 932 10.52 0.65 29.57
CA THR A 932 10.83 -0.77 29.62
C THR A 932 9.95 -1.49 28.59
N SER A 933 10.59 -2.04 27.57
CA SER A 933 9.92 -2.88 26.56
C SER A 933 9.48 -4.21 27.17
N ILE A 934 8.22 -4.63 26.96
CA ILE A 934 7.69 -5.90 27.45
C ILE A 934 7.75 -6.96 26.35
N GLU A 935 8.94 -7.51 26.15
CA GLU A 935 9.18 -8.55 25.15
C GLU A 935 8.73 -9.94 25.63
N TRP A 936 8.43 -10.85 24.69
CA TRP A 936 8.10 -12.27 24.97
C TRP A 936 9.06 -12.96 25.97
N PRO A 937 10.39 -12.78 25.90
CA PRO A 937 11.30 -13.37 26.88
C PRO A 937 11.03 -12.96 28.33
N ILE A 938 10.47 -11.76 28.57
CA ILE A 938 10.07 -11.31 29.91
C ILE A 938 8.84 -12.07 30.38
N VAL A 939 7.89 -12.31 29.48
CA VAL A 939 6.71 -13.16 29.73
C VAL A 939 7.14 -14.58 30.05
N TRP A 940 8.00 -15.21 29.22
CA TRP A 940 8.51 -16.56 29.47
C TRP A 940 9.31 -16.65 30.76
N LYS A 941 10.14 -15.67 31.09
CA LYS A 941 10.83 -15.62 32.38
C LYS A 941 9.84 -15.60 33.54
N THR A 942 8.77 -14.82 33.42
CA THR A 942 7.70 -14.73 34.42
C THR A 942 6.95 -16.06 34.59
N LEU A 943 6.75 -16.79 33.48
CA LEU A 943 6.19 -18.15 33.47
C LEU A 943 7.13 -19.18 34.11
N ALA A 944 8.42 -19.13 33.74
CA ALA A 944 9.50 -20.00 34.21
C ALA A 944 9.66 -19.94 35.73
N ASP A 945 9.70 -18.73 36.30
CA ASP A 945 9.84 -18.48 37.73
C ASP A 945 8.67 -19.07 38.56
N LYS A 946 7.59 -19.51 37.90
CA LYS A 946 6.41 -20.15 38.50
C LYS A 946 6.32 -21.65 38.25
N GLY A 947 7.32 -22.24 37.61
CA GLY A 947 7.35 -23.68 37.31
C GLY A 947 6.31 -24.11 36.28
N VAL A 948 5.81 -23.17 35.46
CA VAL A 948 4.95 -23.47 34.31
C VAL A 948 5.86 -23.85 33.15
N ASP A 949 5.54 -24.95 32.45
CA ASP A 949 6.31 -25.31 31.27
C ASP A 949 6.08 -24.30 30.16
N ILE A 950 7.20 -23.72 29.77
CA ILE A 950 7.40 -22.64 28.82
C ILE A 950 7.43 -23.20 27.38
N TYR A 951 7.23 -24.52 27.22
CA TYR A 951 7.03 -25.24 25.96
C TYR A 951 5.55 -25.59 25.66
N GLN A 952 4.58 -25.26 26.53
CA GLN A 952 3.17 -25.50 26.17
C GLN A 952 2.77 -24.64 24.98
N LYS A 953 2.40 -25.28 23.86
CA LYS A 953 1.78 -24.61 22.72
C LYS A 953 0.54 -23.84 23.22
N PRO A 954 0.18 -22.68 22.65
CA PRO A 954 -1.05 -21.94 23.03
C PRO A 954 -2.34 -22.77 23.00
N SER A 955 -2.33 -23.91 22.31
CA SER A 955 -3.42 -24.88 22.23
C SER A 955 -3.45 -25.92 23.36
N GLU A 956 -2.43 -26.00 24.23
CA GLU A 956 -2.37 -26.99 25.31
C GLU A 956 -2.97 -26.44 26.62
N PRO A 957 -3.86 -27.20 27.28
CA PRO A 957 -4.54 -26.74 28.47
C PRO A 957 -3.58 -26.64 29.67
N PHE A 958 -3.68 -25.55 30.42
CA PHE A 958 -2.98 -25.36 31.68
C PHE A 958 -3.38 -26.45 32.69
N ALA A 959 -2.46 -26.81 33.59
CA ALA A 959 -2.69 -27.81 34.63
C ALA A 959 -3.91 -27.53 35.53
N SER A 960 -4.35 -26.27 35.62
CA SER A 960 -5.63 -25.86 36.21
C SER A 960 -6.00 -24.42 35.80
N ASN A 961 -7.29 -24.05 35.91
CA ASN A 961 -7.74 -22.67 35.73
C ASN A 961 -7.07 -21.69 36.72
N GLN A 962 -6.79 -22.13 37.95
CA GLN A 962 -6.09 -21.30 38.94
C GLN A 962 -4.66 -20.98 38.53
N ALA A 963 -3.95 -21.94 37.92
CA ALA A 963 -2.59 -21.70 37.41
C ALA A 963 -2.60 -20.70 36.25
N LEU A 964 -3.61 -20.79 35.38
CA LEU A 964 -3.82 -19.85 34.27
C LEU A 964 -4.17 -18.43 34.79
N ASP A 965 -5.03 -18.32 35.80
CA ASP A 965 -5.34 -17.04 36.47
C ASP A 965 -4.07 -16.40 37.07
N ASP A 966 -3.31 -17.15 37.86
CA ASP A 966 -2.09 -16.68 38.53
C ASP A 966 -1.01 -16.20 37.54
N VAL A 967 -0.96 -16.83 36.36
CA VAL A 967 -0.09 -16.43 35.26
C VAL A 967 -0.62 -15.16 34.59
N SER A 968 -1.90 -15.15 34.22
CA SER A 968 -2.55 -14.05 33.52
C SER A 968 -2.48 -12.75 34.31
N ILE A 969 -2.67 -12.82 35.63
CA ILE A 969 -2.50 -11.68 36.55
C ILE A 969 -1.07 -11.13 36.50
N LYS A 970 -0.05 -11.97 36.44
CA LYS A 970 1.35 -11.51 36.40
C LYS A 970 1.71 -10.91 35.06
N VAL A 971 1.29 -11.53 33.96
CA VAL A 971 1.47 -10.99 32.61
C VAL A 971 0.78 -9.63 32.49
N ALA A 972 -0.47 -9.51 32.96
CA ALA A 972 -1.17 -8.23 33.02
C ALA A 972 -0.45 -7.22 33.91
N SER A 973 0.12 -7.65 35.03
CA SER A 973 0.86 -6.78 35.95
C SER A 973 2.15 -6.21 35.38
N LEU A 974 2.78 -6.88 34.39
CA LEU A 974 3.95 -6.31 33.70
C LEU A 974 3.60 -4.97 33.03
N MET A 975 2.37 -4.87 32.49
CA MET A 975 1.88 -3.70 31.77
C MET A 975 1.47 -2.54 32.70
N LEU A 976 1.35 -2.76 34.01
CA LEU A 976 0.97 -1.72 34.97
C LEU A 976 2.02 -0.62 35.15
N SER A 977 3.28 -0.85 34.77
CA SER A 977 4.30 0.19 34.89
C SER A 977 4.03 1.37 33.97
N ASP A 978 4.26 2.61 34.43
CA ASP A 978 4.13 3.82 33.58
C ASP A 978 5.17 3.86 32.47
N SER A 979 6.29 3.18 32.69
CA SER A 979 7.39 3.01 31.75
C SER A 979 7.21 1.82 30.81
N ALA A 980 6.21 0.96 31.01
CA ALA A 980 6.01 -0.22 30.16
C ALA A 980 5.53 0.15 28.75
N ILE A 981 6.22 -0.35 27.72
CA ILE A 981 5.93 -0.18 26.29
C ILE A 981 6.08 -1.52 25.55
N ASN A 982 5.69 -1.59 24.27
CA ASN A 982 5.70 -2.79 23.42
C ASN A 982 4.97 -3.98 24.04
N PHE A 983 3.80 -3.74 24.62
CA PHE A 983 3.03 -4.77 25.33
C PHE A 983 1.96 -5.44 24.47
N GLY A 984 2.00 -5.25 23.15
CA GLY A 984 1.08 -5.86 22.19
C GLY A 984 1.04 -7.39 22.26
N PRO A 985 2.18 -8.10 22.17
CA PRO A 985 2.17 -9.56 22.23
C PRO A 985 1.66 -10.14 23.58
N PRO A 986 2.08 -9.62 24.76
CA PRO A 986 1.44 -9.99 26.03
C PRO A 986 -0.07 -9.75 26.07
N ALA A 987 -0.55 -8.65 25.48
CA ALA A 987 -1.97 -8.34 25.39
C ALA A 987 -2.72 -9.28 24.43
N ALA A 988 -2.13 -9.60 23.28
CA ALA A 988 -2.66 -10.58 22.33
C ALA A 988 -2.77 -11.98 22.97
N TRP A 989 -1.77 -12.38 23.77
CA TRP A 989 -1.81 -13.63 24.54
C TRP A 989 -2.97 -13.65 25.55
N LEU A 990 -3.16 -12.56 26.30
CA LEU A 990 -4.29 -12.41 27.23
C LEU A 990 -5.64 -12.41 26.52
N TRP A 991 -5.72 -11.91 25.28
CA TRP A 991 -6.93 -11.99 24.46
C TRP A 991 -7.27 -13.44 24.06
N GLN A 992 -6.27 -14.27 23.78
CA GLN A 992 -6.45 -15.68 23.45
C GLN A 992 -6.88 -16.52 24.66
N HIS A 993 -6.54 -16.11 25.88
CA HIS A 993 -6.76 -16.86 27.12
C HIS A 993 -7.74 -16.14 28.06
N ARG A 994 -9.04 -16.45 27.94
CA ARG A 994 -10.06 -15.87 28.83
C ARG A 994 -9.95 -16.42 30.25
N THR A 995 -9.90 -15.53 31.24
CA THR A 995 -9.82 -15.90 32.65
C THR A 995 -10.74 -15.06 33.53
N GLU A 996 -11.14 -15.57 34.71
CA GLU A 996 -12.10 -14.86 35.56
C GLU A 996 -11.43 -13.78 36.42
N ASN A 997 -10.15 -13.95 36.78
CA ASN A 997 -9.47 -13.11 37.77
C ASN A 997 -8.49 -12.06 37.20
N VAL A 998 -8.28 -12.01 35.88
CA VAL A 998 -7.37 -11.02 35.26
C VAL A 998 -8.03 -9.67 34.97
N ALA A 999 -9.36 -9.62 34.92
CA ALA A 999 -10.12 -8.46 34.47
C ALA A 999 -9.86 -7.18 35.29
N ASP A 1000 -9.73 -7.32 36.62
CA ASP A 1000 -9.43 -6.19 37.50
C ASP A 1000 -8.04 -5.59 37.23
N VAL A 1001 -7.07 -6.43 36.88
CA VAL A 1001 -5.71 -6.00 36.56
C VAL A 1001 -5.67 -5.36 35.18
N LEU A 1002 -6.31 -5.98 34.18
CA LEU A 1002 -6.44 -5.41 32.84
C LEU A 1002 -7.15 -4.05 32.85
N ALA A 1003 -8.22 -3.92 33.64
CA ALA A 1003 -8.91 -2.64 33.81
C ALA A 1003 -7.99 -1.58 34.42
N GLN A 1004 -7.17 -1.93 35.42
CA GLN A 1004 -6.16 -1.03 35.97
C GLN A 1004 -5.10 -0.63 34.94
N VAL A 1005 -4.62 -1.59 34.13
CA VAL A 1005 -3.65 -1.32 33.05
C VAL A 1005 -4.24 -0.32 32.07
N VAL A 1006 -5.42 -0.59 31.52
CA VAL A 1006 -6.05 0.28 30.53
C VAL A 1006 -6.36 1.66 31.12
N GLU A 1007 -6.90 1.75 32.33
CA GLU A 1007 -7.17 3.04 32.96
C GLU A 1007 -5.90 3.86 33.16
N LYS A 1008 -4.78 3.20 33.47
CA LYS A 1008 -3.49 3.87 33.62
C LYS A 1008 -2.94 4.32 32.27
N LYS A 1009 -2.98 3.46 31.25
CA LYS A 1009 -2.44 3.74 29.91
C LYS A 1009 -3.23 4.83 29.18
N LEU A 1010 -4.56 4.86 29.32
CA LEU A 1010 -5.41 5.94 28.81
C LEU A 1010 -5.00 7.32 29.32
N LYS A 1011 -4.61 7.44 30.60
CA LYS A 1011 -4.17 8.73 31.18
C LYS A 1011 -2.85 9.25 30.58
N THR A 1012 -2.09 8.38 29.92
CA THR A 1012 -0.78 8.71 29.35
C THR A 1012 -0.82 8.99 27.86
N LEU A 1013 -1.93 8.68 27.19
CA LEU A 1013 -2.10 8.94 25.76
C LEU A 1013 -2.41 10.43 25.53
N PRO A 1014 -1.81 11.06 24.50
CA PRO A 1014 -2.06 12.47 24.20
C PRO A 1014 -3.49 12.68 23.72
N ALA A 1015 -4.06 13.83 24.06
CA ALA A 1015 -5.43 14.19 23.72
C ALA A 1015 -5.59 14.58 22.23
N ILE A 1016 -4.50 14.99 21.56
CA ILE A 1016 -4.49 15.56 20.20
C ILE A 1016 -3.20 15.11 19.49
N GLU A 1017 -3.04 13.82 19.25
CA GLU A 1017 -2.18 13.36 18.15
C GLU A 1017 -3.12 12.73 17.12
N SER A 1018 -3.22 13.34 15.94
CA SER A 1018 -3.85 12.76 14.76
C SER A 1018 -2.76 12.08 13.95
N GLY A 1019 -2.90 10.77 13.77
CA GLY A 1019 -2.15 9.97 12.82
C GLY A 1019 -2.81 8.62 12.85
N GLU A 1020 -3.30 8.15 11.70
CA GLU A 1020 -4.27 7.06 11.44
C GLU A 1020 -4.06 5.70 12.17
N TYR A 1021 -3.10 5.57 13.08
CA TYR A 1021 -2.77 4.34 13.78
C TYR A 1021 -2.57 4.58 15.27
N LEU A 1022 -3.58 4.22 16.06
CA LEU A 1022 -3.36 3.77 17.44
C LEU A 1022 -2.30 2.66 17.37
N PRO A 1023 -1.17 2.73 18.12
CA PRO A 1023 -0.15 1.69 18.03
C PRO A 1023 -0.76 0.31 18.27
N SER A 1024 -0.38 -0.67 17.45
CA SER A 1024 -0.90 -2.05 17.48
C SER A 1024 -1.00 -2.64 18.89
N GLU A 1025 -0.07 -2.28 19.77
CA GLU A 1025 -0.08 -2.68 21.18
C GLU A 1025 -1.30 -2.24 21.98
N TYR A 1026 -1.83 -1.03 21.76
CA TYR A 1026 -3.03 -0.55 22.43
C TYR A 1026 -4.26 -1.23 21.85
N THR A 1027 -4.29 -1.50 20.54
CA THR A 1027 -5.35 -2.27 19.89
C THR A 1027 -5.47 -3.66 20.54
N TRP A 1028 -4.35 -4.38 20.71
CA TRP A 1028 -4.36 -5.68 21.39
C TRP A 1028 -4.76 -5.59 22.87
N LEU A 1029 -4.33 -4.55 23.58
CA LEU A 1029 -4.74 -4.31 24.96
C LEU A 1029 -6.25 -4.07 25.08
N MET A 1030 -6.82 -3.32 24.14
CA MET A 1030 -8.26 -3.06 24.07
C MET A 1030 -9.04 -4.33 23.69
N ARG A 1031 -8.53 -5.15 22.76
CA ARG A 1031 -9.09 -6.48 22.43
C ARG A 1031 -9.13 -7.37 23.67
N ALA A 1032 -8.03 -7.44 24.42
CA ALA A 1032 -7.95 -8.23 25.65
C ALA A 1032 -8.98 -7.76 26.69
N LEU A 1033 -9.17 -6.45 26.86
CA LEU A 1033 -10.21 -5.88 27.72
C LEU A 1033 -11.61 -6.25 27.23
N ALA A 1034 -11.89 -6.11 25.93
CA ALA A 1034 -13.18 -6.41 25.30
C ALA A 1034 -13.58 -7.88 25.46
N LYS A 1035 -12.63 -8.82 25.34
CA LYS A 1035 -12.85 -10.26 25.59
C LYS A 1035 -13.37 -10.55 27.00
N HIS A 1036 -13.00 -9.71 27.97
CA HIS A 1036 -13.37 -9.82 29.38
C HIS A 1036 -14.52 -8.87 29.76
N ALA A 1037 -15.18 -8.24 28.78
CA ALA A 1037 -16.06 -7.11 29.02
C ALA A 1037 -17.45 -7.44 29.59
N SER A 1038 -17.78 -8.73 29.72
CA SER A 1038 -18.92 -9.20 30.51
C SER A 1038 -18.76 -8.96 32.03
N LEU A 1039 -17.61 -8.45 32.48
CA LEU A 1039 -17.30 -8.19 33.88
C LEU A 1039 -17.42 -6.69 34.20
N PRO A 1040 -18.07 -6.30 35.32
CA PRO A 1040 -18.34 -4.90 35.66
C PRO A 1040 -17.15 -3.90 35.61
N PRO A 1041 -15.92 -4.27 36.03
CA PRO A 1041 -14.75 -3.39 35.95
C PRO A 1041 -14.39 -2.97 34.51
N CYS A 1042 -14.64 -3.83 33.54
CA CYS A 1042 -14.31 -3.60 32.13
C CYS A 1042 -15.34 -2.71 31.44
N THR A 1043 -16.63 -2.84 31.81
CA THR A 1043 -17.74 -2.12 31.19
C THR A 1043 -17.60 -0.60 31.30
N ALA A 1044 -17.29 -0.09 32.50
CA ALA A 1044 -17.11 1.34 32.73
C ALA A 1044 -15.89 1.92 32.00
N LEU A 1045 -14.87 1.10 31.77
CA LEU A 1045 -13.62 1.52 31.16
C LEU A 1045 -13.69 1.58 29.64
N ILE A 1046 -14.38 0.62 29.02
CA ILE A 1046 -14.66 0.63 27.57
C ILE A 1046 -15.44 1.88 27.19
N SER A 1047 -16.42 2.29 28.00
CA SER A 1047 -17.12 3.57 27.80
C SER A 1047 -16.19 4.79 27.88
N LYS A 1048 -15.19 4.79 28.78
CA LYS A 1048 -14.16 5.84 28.84
C LYS A 1048 -13.25 5.84 27.60
N CYS A 1049 -12.90 4.68 27.04
CA CYS A 1049 -12.11 4.60 25.81
C CYS A 1049 -12.83 5.27 24.63
N PHE A 1050 -14.11 4.97 24.45
CA PHE A 1050 -14.95 5.61 23.42
C PHE A 1050 -15.09 7.12 23.63
N SER A 1051 -15.16 7.56 24.89
CA SER A 1051 -15.32 8.97 25.24
C SER A 1051 -14.00 9.76 25.23
N HIS A 1052 -12.87 9.15 24.84
CA HIS A 1052 -11.57 9.81 24.89
C HIS A 1052 -11.47 10.95 23.84
N PRO A 1053 -10.72 12.04 24.10
CA PRO A 1053 -10.51 13.12 23.13
C PRO A 1053 -9.81 12.66 21.84
N ASN A 1054 -8.80 11.79 21.97
CA ASN A 1054 -8.15 11.13 20.85
C ASN A 1054 -9.06 10.06 20.23
N GLN A 1055 -9.43 10.24 18.97
CA GLN A 1055 -10.36 9.39 18.23
C GLN A 1055 -9.78 8.01 17.88
N ASP A 1056 -8.46 7.86 17.76
CA ASP A 1056 -7.84 6.58 17.41
C ASP A 1056 -8.00 5.52 18.50
N ILE A 1057 -8.16 5.95 19.76
CA ILE A 1057 -8.42 5.04 20.90
C ILE A 1057 -9.79 4.37 20.78
N GLY A 1058 -10.81 5.15 20.41
CA GLY A 1058 -12.12 4.60 20.07
C GLY A 1058 -12.03 3.76 18.80
N GLY A 1059 -11.33 4.24 17.78
CA GLY A 1059 -11.17 3.55 16.49
C GLY A 1059 -10.54 2.16 16.58
N GLY A 1060 -9.53 1.98 17.42
CA GLY A 1060 -8.93 0.66 17.66
C GLY A 1060 -9.91 -0.37 18.23
N LEU A 1061 -10.91 0.05 19.02
CA LEU A 1061 -12.00 -0.82 19.46
C LEU A 1061 -13.04 -1.08 18.35
N LEU A 1062 -13.26 -0.10 17.46
CA LEU A 1062 -14.23 -0.18 16.35
C LEU A 1062 -13.72 -1.03 15.17
N ASN A 1063 -12.41 -1.25 15.05
CA ASN A 1063 -11.84 -2.10 14.00
C ASN A 1063 -12.12 -3.60 14.21
N ASP A 1064 -12.63 -4.01 15.38
CA ASP A 1064 -12.81 -5.42 15.77
C ASP A 1064 -14.20 -5.71 16.34
N PHE A 1065 -15.20 -5.16 15.67
CA PHE A 1065 -16.61 -5.27 16.04
C PHE A 1065 -17.13 -6.70 16.27
N ASP A 1066 -16.59 -7.69 15.54
CA ASP A 1066 -16.95 -9.10 15.67
C ASP A 1066 -16.73 -9.67 17.08
N TYR A 1067 -15.87 -9.03 17.87
CA TYR A 1067 -15.50 -9.47 19.22
C TYR A 1067 -16.06 -8.58 20.34
N MET A 1068 -16.82 -7.54 19.99
CA MET A 1068 -17.38 -6.60 20.95
C MET A 1068 -18.71 -7.11 21.55
N PRO A 1069 -18.87 -7.15 22.88
CA PRO A 1069 -20.12 -7.66 23.46
C PRO A 1069 -21.32 -6.76 23.16
N MET A 1070 -22.43 -7.36 22.70
CA MET A 1070 -23.65 -6.62 22.32
C MET A 1070 -24.29 -5.80 23.46
N MET A 1071 -23.87 -6.03 24.71
CA MET A 1071 -24.28 -5.24 25.88
C MET A 1071 -23.85 -3.76 25.85
N PHE A 1072 -22.88 -3.37 25.00
CA PHE A 1072 -22.42 -1.98 24.85
C PHE A 1072 -23.20 -1.17 23.80
N ALA A 1073 -24.27 -1.75 23.26
CA ALA A 1073 -25.03 -1.13 22.18
C ALA A 1073 -25.61 0.24 22.58
N SER A 1074 -25.93 0.48 23.85
CA SER A 1074 -26.46 1.79 24.27
C SER A 1074 -25.37 2.87 24.33
N GLU A 1075 -24.18 2.53 24.82
CA GLU A 1075 -23.02 3.43 24.93
C GLU A 1075 -22.46 3.78 23.56
N LEU A 1076 -22.32 2.79 22.67
CA LEU A 1076 -21.90 3.02 21.29
C LEU A 1076 -22.88 3.91 20.53
N LEU A 1077 -24.18 3.69 20.73
CA LEU A 1077 -25.22 4.45 20.04
C LEU A 1077 -25.20 5.91 20.49
N LYS A 1078 -24.96 6.14 21.78
CA LYS A 1078 -24.73 7.47 22.34
C LYS A 1078 -23.46 8.11 21.77
N LEU A 1079 -22.37 7.35 21.62
CA LEU A 1079 -21.14 7.85 20.99
C LEU A 1079 -21.37 8.28 19.55
N ALA A 1080 -22.12 7.48 18.78
CA ALA A 1080 -22.52 7.82 17.41
C ALA A 1080 -23.50 9.01 17.34
N GLU A 1081 -24.18 9.38 18.43
CA GLU A 1081 -24.96 10.62 18.50
C GLU A 1081 -24.10 11.85 18.80
N GLU A 1082 -23.02 11.68 19.56
CA GLU A 1082 -22.15 12.75 20.04
C GLU A 1082 -20.93 13.02 19.13
N ARG A 1083 -20.68 12.16 18.13
CA ARG A 1083 -19.50 12.21 17.25
C ARG A 1083 -19.90 12.09 15.78
N ASP A 1084 -19.10 12.69 14.90
CA ASP A 1084 -19.25 12.67 13.44
C ASP A 1084 -18.03 12.00 12.77
N GLY A 1085 -18.08 11.73 11.46
CA GLY A 1085 -16.99 11.12 10.68
C GLY A 1085 -16.86 9.59 10.79
N TRP A 1086 -15.68 9.03 10.47
CA TRP A 1086 -15.41 7.59 10.34
C TRP A 1086 -15.84 6.72 11.54
N GLN A 1087 -15.75 7.23 12.78
CA GLN A 1087 -16.18 6.51 13.97
C GLN A 1087 -17.70 6.28 14.01
N ARG A 1088 -18.47 7.32 13.66
CA ARG A 1088 -19.93 7.25 13.59
C ARG A 1088 -20.35 6.26 12.53
N TYR A 1089 -19.73 6.34 11.35
CA TYR A 1089 -19.91 5.41 10.25
C TYR A 1089 -19.70 3.95 10.69
N LYS A 1090 -18.56 3.65 11.31
CA LYS A 1090 -18.19 2.31 11.79
C LYS A 1090 -19.23 1.75 12.80
N ILE A 1091 -19.63 2.55 13.79
CA ILE A 1091 -20.65 2.18 14.78
C ILE A 1091 -22.01 1.94 14.12
N ALA A 1092 -22.41 2.84 13.23
CA ALA A 1092 -23.69 2.75 12.55
C ALA A 1092 -23.76 1.53 11.64
N LYS A 1093 -22.70 1.23 10.89
CA LYS A 1093 -22.56 0.04 10.03
C LYS A 1093 -22.68 -1.25 10.84
N TRP A 1094 -21.91 -1.38 11.92
CA TRP A 1094 -22.00 -2.54 12.80
C TRP A 1094 -23.37 -2.71 13.45
N MET A 1095 -23.95 -1.63 14.01
CA MET A 1095 -25.28 -1.70 14.61
C MET A 1095 -26.37 -2.03 13.60
N HIS A 1096 -26.21 -1.59 12.34
CA HIS A 1096 -27.12 -1.93 11.27
C HIS A 1096 -27.04 -3.42 10.89
N GLU A 1097 -25.84 -3.99 10.85
CA GLU A 1097 -25.60 -5.40 10.56
C GLU A 1097 -26.21 -6.31 11.63
N TYR A 1098 -26.07 -5.95 12.92
CA TYR A 1098 -26.57 -6.74 14.05
C TYR A 1098 -27.91 -6.22 14.63
N LYS A 1099 -28.65 -5.36 13.91
CA LYS A 1099 -29.89 -4.69 14.39
C LYS A 1099 -30.98 -5.63 14.88
N ASP A 1100 -31.00 -6.88 14.38
CA ASP A 1100 -32.01 -7.89 14.71
C ASP A 1100 -31.67 -8.66 16.00
N THR A 1101 -30.51 -8.40 16.61
CA THR A 1101 -30.14 -9.00 17.89
C THR A 1101 -30.90 -8.31 19.06
N PRO A 1102 -31.34 -9.07 20.09
CA PRO A 1102 -32.19 -8.52 21.14
C PRO A 1102 -31.61 -7.30 21.86
N GLU A 1103 -30.31 -7.32 22.14
CA GLU A 1103 -29.59 -6.28 22.88
C GLU A 1103 -29.50 -4.96 22.08
N ILE A 1104 -29.20 -5.05 20.78
CA ILE A 1104 -29.11 -3.88 19.90
C ILE A 1104 -30.51 -3.33 19.60
N ALA A 1105 -31.49 -4.21 19.33
CA ALA A 1105 -32.87 -3.79 19.14
C ALA A 1105 -33.43 -3.07 20.38
N GLU A 1106 -33.09 -3.52 21.58
CA GLU A 1106 -33.47 -2.85 22.83
C GLU A 1106 -32.76 -1.50 23.01
N ALA A 1107 -31.46 -1.41 22.71
CA ALA A 1107 -30.70 -0.16 22.75
C ALA A 1107 -31.25 0.89 21.77
N MET A 1108 -31.49 0.50 20.51
CA MET A 1108 -32.11 1.33 19.48
C MET A 1108 -33.49 1.82 19.91
N LYS A 1109 -34.31 0.93 20.48
CA LYS A 1109 -35.63 1.29 21.00
C LYS A 1109 -35.57 2.28 22.16
N LYS A 1110 -34.61 2.12 23.09
CA LYS A 1110 -34.42 3.02 24.23
C LYS A 1110 -33.96 4.41 23.81
N ALA A 1111 -33.08 4.50 22.81
CA ALA A 1111 -32.58 5.76 22.30
C ALA A 1111 -33.47 6.41 21.23
N GLY A 1112 -34.53 5.72 20.77
CA GLY A 1112 -35.39 6.22 19.70
C GLY A 1112 -34.70 6.26 18.33
N VAL A 1113 -33.65 5.48 18.14
CA VAL A 1113 -32.92 5.38 16.87
C VAL A 1113 -33.57 4.29 16.02
N THR A 1114 -33.96 4.64 14.80
CA THR A 1114 -34.54 3.68 13.85
C THR A 1114 -33.45 3.05 12.99
N ALA A 1115 -33.72 1.88 12.39
CA ALA A 1115 -32.80 1.29 11.40
C ALA A 1115 -32.52 2.25 10.22
N LYS A 1116 -33.46 3.15 9.91
CA LYS A 1116 -33.29 4.22 8.93
C LYS A 1116 -32.32 5.31 9.41
N LYS A 1117 -32.38 5.69 10.70
CA LYS A 1117 -31.45 6.65 11.34
C LYS A 1117 -30.05 6.07 11.48
N LEU A 1118 -29.90 4.77 11.74
CA LEU A 1118 -28.60 4.09 11.66
C LEU A 1118 -28.07 4.07 10.24
N LYS A 1119 -28.92 3.76 9.25
CA LYS A 1119 -28.50 3.80 7.84
C LYS A 1119 -28.02 5.21 7.47
N SER A 1120 -28.70 6.28 7.89
CA SER A 1120 -28.22 7.65 7.64
C SER A 1120 -26.95 8.07 8.40
N TRP A 1121 -26.48 7.28 9.36
CA TRP A 1121 -25.20 7.53 10.04
C TRP A 1121 -24.06 6.66 9.50
N SER A 1122 -24.39 5.57 8.79
CA SER A 1122 -23.45 4.72 8.05
C SER A 1122 -23.23 5.17 6.62
N ASN A 1123 -23.78 6.34 6.29
CA ASN A 1123 -23.86 7.03 5.02
C ASN A 1123 -23.30 8.42 5.27
#